data_AF-A0A5C3PU50-F1
#
_entry.id   AF-A0A5C3PU50-F1
#
_cell.length_a   1.000
_cell.length_b   1.000
_cell.length_c   1.000
_cell.angle_alpha   90.00
_cell.angle_beta   90.00
_cell.angle_gamma   90.00
#
_symmetry.space_group_name_H-M   'P 1'
#
loop_
_entity.id
_entity.type
_entity.pdbx_description
1 polymer ?
#
loop_
_entity_poly.entity_id
_entity_poly.type
_entity_poly.pdbx_seq_one_letter_code
_entity_poly.pdbx_strand_id
1 'polypeptide(L)'
;MDRLCIIQTSAEDKDWHITGMHRIYSDCKLCIVVPGGMRHLVSLDKETFWIHRSWTLLEAIAPSEVMVLLQWTLGPGIGLSHSAVIEEVVPCKSMMMPLAPLLEVAAVGYMIFLPQSQDHPAQPITLQVSIFGTLPSRPSDGDIPFWRQQHKFVAPHVHALAMVLASRSSIEERGFTIWQSAFLRTCARPVDLVLSVMGLFGVSLDPSAFSEDDQRSALIALAREVLEAGGSASWLGAAARLEPDLYMSTFPTLPQASNAGAAFVRHRGRLCEVEEVVGPPVRFHDRATSFPRGCLDETGCLTFTARYIRLRSVDVDDWGPDPYATAVDHSRWVSTSESEEVHGSSSGGSPVYGAFLGAFEERSPGTTLALNRDVVRLMVLEETSPDYFFLRTYLCMSWNELENARAWPEREFCAGGLEPKTKTAIASGHQVLGHEVGRDYRTICAMLANSLPDRGLDITSSATPCRLRLIDCEAFTERGILRLLEFTDFPMVPYSAISYPWRGVPADTASVGPRFSVAGAEDADPVGIDVLQHACVASLIRNCPYLWMDRLCIMQTNRADRNWQIRHMYRVYKSCALCIVVPGGIQRLVRLNEETSWIYRSWTLQEALAPPAAIVLFSWELGWGETSVSRSPALVREVVPGQSAIAPLTAILEACAVGFLSFIPSAIGLPLHGVAELRVIASVFSSPESHSRPGSADAKAAPSRRLLSPNVVALSIAMDPILTVEPDVRAHAAWQSALMRTSSRPVDMVFSIMGLFGVTLDPSAFHKDDRRAATIALAQAILKSGQSASWLGAAFTLKPDRCLSTFPMFPRTSVSGMALVQTEFGGMREVSELVDHVGYPNSRILEPLPKGTMDDAGSFRFATHAIKIVAAEAGQSTVFEAVDRSRWTQDENSCSAESSLSVYAALLGFFDKYYPGVTPAYGKDNIRLMVLEEYRTGIFHLRTYFCMGVGDRDTVLGWPAREFCVGGRDTLGSLSPQLIAVHVPFSDEDIAIGTSSPIPRSGLTAMLEEETRLDAEGALPQRGLERLRRDVLQSHGDEFFVWTGPPSLD
;
A
#
# COMPACT_ATOMS: atom_id res chain seq x y z
N MET A 1 -34.12 7.55 -33.02
CA MET A 1 -34.87 7.38 -34.28
C MET A 1 -34.12 6.50 -35.27
N ASP A 2 -32.85 6.19 -35.01
CA ASP A 2 -31.95 5.45 -35.91
C ASP A 2 -32.44 4.02 -36.18
N ARG A 3 -33.01 3.34 -35.18
CA ARG A 3 -33.68 2.04 -35.40
C ARG A 3 -34.88 2.13 -36.36
N LEU A 4 -35.61 3.25 -36.41
CA LEU A 4 -36.74 3.39 -37.33
C LEU A 4 -36.28 3.67 -38.76
N CYS A 5 -35.17 4.40 -38.94
CA CYS A 5 -34.59 4.67 -40.25
C CYS A 5 -33.77 3.48 -40.80
N ILE A 6 -33.06 2.73 -39.95
CA ILE A 6 -32.12 1.66 -40.37
C ILE A 6 -32.81 0.29 -40.48
N ILE A 7 -33.89 0.02 -39.73
CA ILE A 7 -34.58 -1.30 -39.76
C ILE A 7 -35.53 -1.44 -40.97
N GLN A 8 -35.82 -0.35 -41.69
CA GLN A 8 -36.73 -0.36 -42.85
C GLN A 8 -36.03 -0.43 -44.21
N THR A 9 -34.72 -0.65 -44.26
CA THR A 9 -33.93 -0.48 -45.49
C THR A 9 -33.18 -1.75 -45.90
N SER A 10 -32.71 -1.82 -47.16
CA SER A 10 -31.95 -2.95 -47.69
C SER A 10 -30.56 -3.06 -47.06
N ALA A 11 -29.83 -4.17 -47.24
CA ALA A 11 -28.47 -4.32 -46.72
C ALA A 11 -27.52 -3.21 -47.24
N GLU A 12 -27.66 -2.83 -48.52
CA GLU A 12 -26.89 -1.74 -49.14
C GLU A 12 -27.19 -0.38 -48.51
N ASP A 13 -28.46 -0.11 -48.19
CA ASP A 13 -28.85 1.12 -47.49
C ASP A 13 -28.32 1.16 -46.04
N LYS A 14 -28.28 0.01 -45.37
CA LYS A 14 -27.72 -0.11 -44.01
C LYS A 14 -26.23 0.25 -43.99
N ASP A 15 -25.46 -0.24 -44.94
CA ASP A 15 -24.02 0.06 -45.05
C ASP A 15 -23.77 1.51 -45.47
N TRP A 16 -24.60 2.06 -46.36
CA TRP A 16 -24.60 3.49 -46.67
C TRP A 16 -24.86 4.35 -45.43
N HIS A 17 -25.85 3.97 -44.60
CA HIS A 17 -26.14 4.67 -43.36
C HIS A 17 -24.99 4.58 -42.36
N ILE A 18 -24.39 3.40 -42.16
CA ILE A 18 -23.23 3.21 -41.26
C ILE A 18 -22.06 4.09 -41.67
N THR A 19 -21.74 4.12 -42.97
CA THR A 19 -20.65 4.94 -43.52
C THR A 19 -20.96 6.45 -43.38
N GLY A 20 -22.23 6.83 -43.55
CA GLY A 20 -22.71 8.22 -43.45
C GLY A 20 -22.95 8.73 -42.04
N MET A 21 -23.04 7.86 -41.03
CA MET A 21 -23.43 8.23 -39.65
C MET A 21 -22.54 9.30 -39.05
N HIS A 22 -21.22 9.21 -39.24
CA HIS A 22 -20.31 10.23 -38.72
C HIS A 22 -20.65 11.63 -39.27
N ARG A 23 -20.86 11.73 -40.58
CA ARG A 23 -21.23 12.98 -41.23
C ARG A 23 -22.57 13.52 -40.71
N ILE A 24 -23.55 12.65 -40.49
CA ILE A 24 -24.86 13.04 -39.93
C ILE A 24 -24.69 13.68 -38.55
N TYR A 25 -23.90 13.07 -37.66
CA TYR A 25 -23.67 13.63 -36.33
C TYR A 25 -22.75 14.85 -36.36
N SER A 26 -21.72 14.90 -37.20
CA SER A 26 -20.83 16.06 -37.34
C SER A 26 -21.56 17.30 -37.88
N ASP A 27 -22.49 17.12 -38.81
CA ASP A 27 -23.32 18.21 -39.34
C ASP A 27 -24.47 18.59 -38.37
N CYS A 28 -24.66 17.82 -37.28
CA CYS A 28 -25.69 18.06 -36.29
C CYS A 28 -25.31 19.20 -35.34
N LYS A 29 -26.15 20.26 -35.32
CA LYS A 29 -25.98 21.38 -34.39
C LYS A 29 -26.28 21.01 -32.94
N LEU A 30 -27.31 20.19 -32.72
CA LEU A 30 -27.78 19.80 -31.39
C LEU A 30 -28.24 18.34 -31.41
N CYS A 31 -27.57 17.50 -30.62
CA CYS A 31 -27.98 16.13 -30.35
C CYS A 31 -28.70 16.06 -29.00
N ILE A 32 -29.91 15.51 -28.97
CA ILE A 32 -30.66 15.28 -27.73
C ILE A 32 -30.62 13.79 -27.39
N VAL A 33 -29.96 13.48 -26.29
CA VAL A 33 -29.84 12.14 -25.73
C VAL A 33 -30.98 11.90 -24.76
N VAL A 34 -31.66 10.76 -24.91
CA VAL A 34 -32.69 10.28 -23.98
C VAL A 34 -32.20 8.94 -23.40
N PRO A 35 -31.51 8.93 -22.24
CA PRO A 35 -30.80 7.74 -21.75
C PRO A 35 -31.69 6.52 -21.49
N GLY A 36 -32.94 6.72 -21.06
CA GLY A 36 -33.95 5.66 -20.87
C GLY A 36 -34.66 5.21 -22.15
N GLY A 37 -34.28 5.79 -23.29
CA GLY A 37 -34.97 5.62 -24.56
C GLY A 37 -36.34 6.32 -24.61
N MET A 38 -37.06 6.10 -25.70
CA MET A 38 -38.32 6.83 -26.01
C MET A 38 -39.54 6.39 -25.18
N ARG A 39 -39.39 5.45 -24.23
CA ARG A 39 -40.52 4.90 -23.46
C ARG A 39 -40.80 5.70 -22.18
N HIS A 40 -39.76 6.22 -21.52
CA HIS A 40 -39.88 7.02 -20.31
C HIS A 40 -38.60 7.85 -20.12
N LEU A 41 -38.75 9.03 -19.51
CA LEU A 41 -37.60 9.79 -19.01
C LEU A 41 -37.09 9.13 -17.73
N VAL A 42 -35.80 9.30 -17.46
CA VAL A 42 -35.12 8.73 -16.30
C VAL A 42 -34.63 9.84 -15.38
N SER A 43 -34.68 9.59 -14.08
CA SER A 43 -34.15 10.47 -13.06
C SER A 43 -32.63 10.27 -12.89
N LEU A 44 -31.95 11.25 -12.28
CA LEU A 44 -30.49 11.25 -12.12
C LEU A 44 -29.95 10.07 -11.30
N ASP A 45 -30.77 9.51 -10.41
CA ASP A 45 -30.49 8.41 -9.50
C ASP A 45 -30.74 7.01 -10.11
N LYS A 46 -31.13 6.93 -11.38
CA LYS A 46 -31.41 5.66 -12.09
C LYS A 46 -30.43 5.42 -13.21
N GLU A 47 -29.67 4.32 -13.11
CA GLU A 47 -28.69 3.90 -14.10
C GLU A 47 -29.33 3.59 -15.46
N THR A 48 -28.59 3.90 -16.52
CA THR A 48 -28.98 3.63 -17.91
C THR A 48 -27.85 3.00 -18.70
N PHE A 49 -28.21 2.11 -19.63
CA PHE A 49 -27.22 1.42 -20.47
C PHE A 49 -26.79 2.20 -21.71
N TRP A 50 -27.18 3.47 -21.83
CA TRP A 50 -26.82 4.29 -22.99
C TRP A 50 -25.29 4.40 -23.11
N ILE A 51 -24.61 4.75 -22.02
CA ILE A 51 -23.18 5.03 -22.05
C ILE A 51 -22.30 3.79 -22.29
N HIS A 52 -22.80 2.56 -22.13
CA HIS A 52 -22.01 1.35 -22.35
C HIS A 52 -21.93 0.94 -23.83
N ARG A 53 -22.69 1.57 -24.72
CA ARG A 53 -22.71 1.23 -26.15
C ARG A 53 -21.57 1.90 -26.91
N SER A 54 -20.98 1.21 -27.88
CA SER A 54 -19.90 1.76 -28.71
C SER A 54 -20.35 2.98 -29.53
N TRP A 55 -21.52 2.90 -30.17
CA TRP A 55 -22.13 3.98 -30.97
C TRP A 55 -22.36 5.29 -30.20
N THR A 56 -22.47 5.22 -28.87
CA THR A 56 -22.63 6.40 -28.02
C THR A 56 -21.41 7.33 -28.07
N LEU A 57 -20.22 6.83 -28.42
CA LEU A 57 -19.07 7.71 -28.68
C LEU A 57 -19.35 8.69 -29.80
N LEU A 58 -19.90 8.19 -30.91
CA LEU A 58 -20.22 9.03 -32.05
C LEU A 58 -21.31 10.05 -31.70
N GLU A 59 -22.36 9.60 -31.01
CA GLU A 59 -23.47 10.45 -30.53
C GLU A 59 -22.99 11.56 -29.56
N ALA A 60 -21.97 11.27 -28.75
CA ALA A 60 -21.47 12.19 -27.74
C ALA A 60 -20.38 13.14 -28.26
N ILE A 61 -19.55 12.72 -29.22
CA ILE A 61 -18.33 13.44 -29.62
C ILE A 61 -18.49 14.21 -30.93
N ALA A 62 -19.23 13.67 -31.90
CA ALA A 62 -19.31 14.27 -33.23
C ALA A 62 -20.19 15.55 -33.31
N PRO A 63 -21.34 15.66 -32.60
CA PRO A 63 -22.19 16.86 -32.64
C PRO A 63 -21.54 18.10 -32.04
N SER A 64 -22.02 19.27 -32.48
CA SER A 64 -21.56 20.57 -31.92
C SER A 64 -22.01 20.77 -30.46
N GLU A 65 -23.22 20.32 -30.12
CA GLU A 65 -23.81 20.41 -28.79
C GLU A 65 -24.57 19.12 -28.47
N VAL A 66 -24.43 18.62 -27.24
CA VAL A 66 -25.11 17.41 -26.77
C VAL A 66 -25.85 17.71 -25.47
N MET A 67 -27.16 17.54 -25.49
CA MET A 67 -28.06 17.77 -24.36
C MET A 67 -28.70 16.45 -23.93
N VAL A 68 -28.84 16.27 -22.62
CA VAL A 68 -29.45 15.07 -22.03
C VAL A 68 -30.81 15.45 -21.45
N LEU A 69 -31.86 14.75 -21.91
CA LEU A 69 -33.23 14.96 -21.46
C LEU A 69 -33.58 13.99 -20.32
N LEU A 70 -33.95 14.54 -19.17
CA LEU A 70 -34.12 13.85 -17.90
C LEU A 70 -35.49 14.10 -17.29
N GLN A 71 -35.92 13.21 -16.40
CA GLN A 71 -37.08 13.45 -15.53
C GLN A 71 -36.67 14.40 -14.41
N TRP A 72 -37.50 15.42 -14.13
CA TRP A 72 -37.25 16.43 -13.10
C TRP A 72 -38.47 16.61 -12.20
N THR A 73 -38.29 16.60 -10.88
CA THR A 73 -39.39 16.63 -9.90
C THR A 73 -39.21 17.67 -8.79
N LEU A 74 -38.11 18.43 -8.75
CA LEU A 74 -37.80 19.36 -7.64
C LEU A 74 -38.33 20.79 -7.83
N GLY A 75 -38.96 21.10 -8.96
CA GLY A 75 -39.63 22.38 -9.24
C GLY A 75 -38.71 23.50 -9.76
N PRO A 76 -39.27 24.69 -10.08
CA PRO A 76 -38.54 25.83 -10.63
C PRO A 76 -37.74 26.60 -9.57
N GLY A 77 -36.61 27.23 -9.97
CA GLY A 77 -35.87 28.22 -9.14
C GLY A 77 -34.66 27.71 -8.34
N ILE A 78 -34.11 26.54 -8.70
CA ILE A 78 -32.94 25.97 -8.02
C ILE A 78 -31.68 26.21 -8.87
N GLY A 79 -30.68 26.90 -8.32
CA GLY A 79 -29.40 27.18 -9.01
C GLY A 79 -28.35 26.12 -8.71
N LEU A 80 -27.50 25.81 -9.70
CA LEU A 80 -26.33 24.94 -9.51
C LEU A 80 -25.17 25.70 -8.87
N SER A 81 -24.35 25.00 -8.08
CA SER A 81 -23.08 25.55 -7.58
C SER A 81 -21.97 25.59 -8.64
N HIS A 82 -22.15 24.87 -9.76
CA HIS A 82 -21.21 24.80 -10.90
C HIS A 82 -21.86 25.47 -12.12
N SER A 83 -21.07 26.13 -12.97
CA SER A 83 -21.51 27.11 -14.00
C SER A 83 -22.34 26.56 -15.19
N ALA A 84 -23.05 25.45 -15.04
CA ALA A 84 -23.90 24.88 -16.08
C ALA A 84 -25.28 25.57 -16.08
N VAL A 85 -25.72 26.02 -17.26
CA VAL A 85 -27.07 26.57 -17.45
C VAL A 85 -28.05 25.39 -17.53
N ILE A 86 -28.99 25.32 -16.59
CA ILE A 86 -30.14 24.40 -16.66
C ILE A 86 -31.26 25.08 -17.42
N GLU A 87 -31.85 24.39 -18.39
CA GLU A 87 -33.09 24.82 -19.03
C GLU A 87 -34.23 23.85 -18.68
N GLU A 88 -35.23 24.35 -17.96
CA GLU A 88 -36.43 23.59 -17.63
C GLU A 88 -37.33 23.52 -18.87
N VAL A 89 -37.52 22.32 -19.42
CA VAL A 89 -38.26 22.12 -20.68
C VAL A 89 -39.77 22.03 -20.43
N VAL A 90 -40.16 21.37 -19.32
CA VAL A 90 -41.55 21.28 -18.87
C VAL A 90 -41.56 21.45 -17.35
N PRO A 91 -42.29 22.46 -16.81
CA PRO A 91 -42.34 22.72 -15.39
C PRO A 91 -42.62 21.46 -14.56
N CYS A 92 -41.75 21.17 -13.60
CA CYS A 92 -41.88 20.05 -12.66
C CYS A 92 -42.01 18.64 -13.30
N LYS A 93 -41.54 18.45 -14.54
CA LYS A 93 -41.60 17.13 -15.23
C LYS A 93 -40.32 16.72 -15.94
N SER A 94 -39.60 17.66 -16.55
CA SER A 94 -38.40 17.32 -17.34
C SER A 94 -37.37 18.44 -17.37
N MET A 95 -36.10 18.05 -17.40
CA MET A 95 -34.95 18.95 -17.45
C MET A 95 -34.02 18.57 -18.60
N MET A 96 -33.42 19.56 -19.25
CA MET A 96 -32.31 19.38 -20.17
C MET A 96 -31.01 19.86 -19.54
N MET A 97 -29.94 19.09 -19.70
CA MET A 97 -28.62 19.45 -19.21
C MET A 97 -27.52 19.12 -20.23
N PRO A 98 -26.49 19.97 -20.39
CA PRO A 98 -25.36 19.64 -21.25
C PRO A 98 -24.64 18.38 -20.77
N LEU A 99 -24.23 17.53 -21.72
CA LEU A 99 -23.62 16.22 -21.42
C LEU A 99 -22.32 16.32 -20.61
N ALA A 100 -21.43 17.26 -20.95
CA ALA A 100 -20.12 17.38 -20.29
C ALA A 100 -20.24 17.68 -18.78
N PRO A 101 -20.98 18.73 -18.33
CA PRO A 101 -21.29 18.93 -16.92
C PRO A 101 -21.97 17.73 -16.25
N LEU A 102 -22.86 17.01 -16.96
CA LEU A 102 -23.51 15.82 -16.41
C LEU A 102 -22.49 14.71 -16.13
N LEU A 103 -21.53 14.50 -17.02
CA LEU A 103 -20.47 13.50 -16.85
C LEU A 103 -19.52 13.88 -15.71
N GLU A 104 -19.18 15.16 -15.54
CA GLU A 104 -18.39 15.63 -14.40
C GLU A 104 -19.08 15.31 -13.07
N VAL A 105 -20.37 15.62 -12.99
CA VAL A 105 -21.15 15.36 -11.78
C VAL A 105 -21.41 13.86 -11.57
N ALA A 106 -21.63 13.09 -12.65
CA ALA A 106 -21.74 11.63 -12.57
C ALA A 106 -20.41 10.95 -12.18
N ALA A 107 -19.26 11.53 -12.54
CA ALA A 107 -17.96 11.06 -12.10
C ALA A 107 -17.72 11.30 -10.60
N VAL A 108 -18.31 12.35 -10.03
CA VAL A 108 -18.31 12.64 -8.58
C VAL A 108 -19.41 11.85 -7.85
N GLY A 109 -20.49 11.52 -8.55
CA GLY A 109 -21.61 10.71 -8.07
C GLY A 109 -22.68 11.48 -7.29
N TYR A 110 -22.53 12.79 -7.09
CA TYR A 110 -23.56 13.60 -6.45
C TYR A 110 -23.56 15.04 -6.98
N MET A 111 -24.72 15.68 -6.93
CA MET A 111 -24.95 17.06 -7.35
C MET A 111 -25.48 17.88 -6.18
N ILE A 112 -24.90 19.06 -5.94
CA ILE A 112 -25.37 20.00 -4.92
C ILE A 112 -26.13 21.15 -5.56
N PHE A 113 -27.31 21.43 -5.02
CA PHE A 113 -28.20 22.49 -5.44
C PHE A 113 -28.31 23.57 -4.37
N LEU A 114 -28.23 24.82 -4.80
CA LEU A 114 -28.43 25.99 -3.94
C LEU A 114 -29.79 26.62 -4.25
N PRO A 115 -30.74 26.63 -3.30
CA PRO A 115 -32.03 27.29 -3.50
C PRO A 115 -31.85 28.80 -3.69
N GLN A 116 -32.42 29.36 -4.77
CA GLN A 116 -32.42 30.81 -4.99
C GLN A 116 -33.55 31.47 -4.18
N SER A 117 -33.32 31.71 -2.89
CA SER A 117 -34.19 32.57 -2.07
C SER A 117 -33.39 33.76 -1.55
N GLN A 118 -33.88 34.99 -1.80
CA GLN A 118 -33.26 36.21 -1.26
C GLN A 118 -33.61 36.47 0.21
N ASP A 119 -34.65 35.82 0.75
CA ASP A 119 -35.21 36.17 2.06
C ASP A 119 -34.80 35.21 3.19
N HIS A 120 -34.29 34.01 2.89
CA HIS A 120 -33.72 33.08 3.88
C HIS A 120 -32.64 32.16 3.26
N PRO A 121 -31.50 31.92 3.95
CA PRO A 121 -30.52 30.94 3.50
C PRO A 121 -31.10 29.53 3.66
N ALA A 122 -31.73 29.01 2.61
CA ALA A 122 -32.18 27.62 2.58
C ALA A 122 -30.98 26.68 2.36
N GLN A 123 -30.98 25.53 3.05
CA GLN A 123 -29.86 24.60 3.07
C GLN A 123 -29.62 23.97 1.67
N PRO A 124 -28.36 23.67 1.30
CA PRO A 124 -28.05 23.00 0.05
C PRO A 124 -28.70 21.61 -0.03
N ILE A 125 -29.29 21.29 -1.18
CA ILE A 125 -29.88 19.96 -1.45
C ILE A 125 -28.85 19.13 -2.21
N THR A 126 -28.50 17.95 -1.69
CA THR A 126 -27.59 17.02 -2.37
C THR A 126 -28.39 15.89 -3.01
N LEU A 127 -28.22 15.68 -4.32
CA LEU A 127 -28.82 14.57 -5.06
C LEU A 127 -27.76 13.56 -5.47
N GLN A 128 -28.08 12.28 -5.37
CA GLN A 128 -27.26 11.21 -5.93
C GLN A 128 -27.37 11.21 -7.46
N VAL A 129 -26.24 11.00 -8.14
CA VAL A 129 -26.17 10.89 -9.60
C VAL A 129 -25.55 9.53 -9.95
N SER A 130 -26.34 8.67 -10.58
CA SER A 130 -25.96 7.31 -11.01
C SER A 130 -26.42 6.98 -12.44
N ILE A 131 -26.91 7.98 -13.18
CA ILE A 131 -27.50 7.80 -14.51
C ILE A 131 -26.60 7.12 -15.56
N PHE A 132 -25.28 7.26 -15.41
CA PHE A 132 -24.28 6.68 -16.29
C PHE A 132 -23.43 5.60 -15.61
N GLY A 133 -23.85 5.12 -14.44
CA GLY A 133 -23.14 4.08 -13.70
C GLY A 133 -23.53 4.12 -12.22
N THR A 134 -23.64 2.96 -11.59
CA THR A 134 -23.88 2.89 -10.15
C THR A 134 -22.68 3.41 -9.35
N LEU A 135 -22.87 4.49 -8.58
CA LEU A 135 -22.20 4.57 -7.27
C LEU A 135 -22.60 3.32 -6.46
N PRO A 136 -21.71 2.76 -5.63
CA PRO A 136 -22.08 1.65 -4.76
C PRO A 136 -23.19 2.09 -3.79
N SER A 137 -24.45 1.86 -4.18
CA SER A 137 -25.55 1.80 -3.24
C SER A 137 -25.40 0.52 -2.42
N ARG A 138 -25.83 0.56 -1.15
CA ARG A 138 -25.93 -0.64 -0.31
C ARG A 138 -26.54 -1.78 -1.12
N PRO A 139 -26.11 -3.04 -0.89
CA PRO A 139 -26.52 -4.17 -1.72
C PRO A 139 -28.04 -4.23 -1.81
N SER A 140 -28.58 -3.81 -2.95
CA SER A 140 -29.93 -4.11 -3.39
C SER A 140 -29.80 -5.14 -4.49
N ASP A 141 -30.29 -6.34 -4.19
CA ASP A 141 -30.37 -7.54 -5.03
C ASP A 141 -29.05 -8.19 -5.50
N GLY A 142 -28.51 -9.05 -4.64
CA GLY A 142 -28.31 -10.48 -4.94
C GLY A 142 -27.13 -10.95 -5.83
N ASP A 143 -26.81 -10.27 -6.93
CA ASP A 143 -26.06 -10.95 -8.00
C ASP A 143 -24.57 -10.58 -8.12
N ILE A 144 -24.11 -9.44 -7.55
CA ILE A 144 -22.71 -8.99 -7.64
C ILE A 144 -22.14 -8.72 -6.24
N PRO A 145 -21.05 -9.39 -5.82
CA PRO A 145 -20.39 -9.13 -4.54
C PRO A 145 -19.98 -7.65 -4.39
N PHE A 146 -20.21 -7.06 -3.22
CA PHE A 146 -19.92 -5.65 -2.92
C PHE A 146 -18.50 -5.21 -3.30
N TRP A 147 -17.50 -6.07 -3.12
CA TRP A 147 -16.12 -5.73 -3.46
C TRP A 147 -15.90 -5.50 -4.96
N ARG A 148 -16.63 -6.19 -5.84
CA ARG A 148 -16.61 -5.93 -7.28
C ARG A 148 -17.21 -4.55 -7.59
N GLN A 149 -18.25 -4.14 -6.85
CA GLN A 149 -18.84 -2.80 -6.96
C GLN A 149 -17.88 -1.68 -6.56
N GLN A 150 -16.92 -1.94 -5.65
CA GLN A 150 -15.94 -0.92 -5.24
C GLN A 150 -14.95 -0.49 -6.32
N HIS A 151 -14.77 -1.30 -7.37
CA HIS A 151 -13.97 -0.90 -8.52
C HIS A 151 -14.68 0.16 -9.39
N LYS A 152 -15.98 0.41 -9.16
CA LYS A 152 -16.83 1.35 -9.90
C LYS A 152 -16.90 2.77 -9.29
N PHE A 153 -16.01 3.11 -8.35
CA PHE A 153 -16.02 4.39 -7.60
C PHE A 153 -16.06 5.63 -8.50
N VAL A 154 -15.46 5.53 -9.68
CA VAL A 154 -15.69 6.41 -10.81
C VAL A 154 -15.83 5.47 -12.00
N ALA A 155 -17.04 5.34 -12.54
CA ALA A 155 -17.32 4.58 -13.77
C ALA A 155 -16.25 4.91 -14.84
N PRO A 156 -15.31 4.00 -15.15
CA PRO A 156 -14.18 4.32 -16.04
C PRO A 156 -14.63 4.84 -17.41
N HIS A 157 -15.76 4.35 -17.92
CA HIS A 157 -16.36 4.80 -19.18
C HIS A 157 -16.91 6.23 -19.10
N VAL A 158 -17.46 6.65 -17.95
CA VAL A 158 -17.88 8.04 -17.68
C VAL A 158 -16.66 8.94 -17.69
N HIS A 159 -15.60 8.57 -16.98
CA HIS A 159 -14.39 9.37 -16.91
C HIS A 159 -13.69 9.45 -18.26
N ALA A 160 -13.58 8.33 -18.98
CA ALA A 160 -12.97 8.30 -20.31
C ALA A 160 -13.74 9.20 -21.28
N LEU A 161 -15.09 9.15 -21.27
CA LEU A 161 -15.90 10.03 -22.10
C LEU A 161 -15.76 11.50 -21.70
N ALA A 162 -15.78 11.81 -20.40
CA ALA A 162 -15.56 13.16 -19.89
C ALA A 162 -14.20 13.71 -20.35
N MET A 163 -13.14 12.89 -20.31
CA MET A 163 -11.81 13.24 -20.80
C MET A 163 -11.81 13.53 -22.31
N VAL A 164 -12.50 12.72 -23.12
CA VAL A 164 -12.61 12.97 -24.57
C VAL A 164 -13.30 14.31 -24.84
N LEU A 165 -14.37 14.65 -24.11
CA LEU A 165 -15.09 15.92 -24.29
C LEU A 165 -14.31 17.13 -23.76
N ALA A 166 -13.51 16.94 -22.70
CA ALA A 166 -12.65 17.97 -22.13
C ALA A 166 -11.35 18.17 -22.93
N SER A 167 -10.95 17.20 -23.75
CA SER A 167 -9.75 17.20 -24.60
C SER A 167 -9.82 18.32 -25.65
N ARG A 168 -9.41 19.53 -25.27
CA ARG A 168 -9.12 20.65 -26.20
C ARG A 168 -7.70 20.61 -26.76
N SER A 169 -7.01 19.49 -26.60
CA SER A 169 -5.57 19.28 -26.84
C SER A 169 -5.26 18.71 -28.23
N SER A 170 -4.04 18.20 -28.46
CA SER A 170 -3.61 17.71 -29.77
C SER A 170 -4.42 16.50 -30.27
N ILE A 171 -4.28 16.22 -31.56
CA ILE A 171 -4.90 15.07 -32.22
C ILE A 171 -4.49 13.73 -31.57
N GLU A 172 -3.32 13.66 -30.95
CA GLU A 172 -2.79 12.45 -30.32
C GLU A 172 -3.46 12.16 -28.97
N GLU A 173 -3.60 13.16 -28.09
CA GLU A 173 -4.32 12.99 -26.81
C GLU A 173 -5.80 12.67 -27.05
N ARG A 174 -6.40 13.33 -28.05
CA ARG A 174 -7.78 13.04 -28.45
C ARG A 174 -7.92 11.61 -28.98
N GLY A 175 -7.00 11.15 -29.84
CA GLY A 175 -7.01 9.78 -30.35
C GLY A 175 -6.86 8.74 -29.24
N PHE A 176 -5.93 8.97 -28.31
CA PHE A 176 -5.69 8.09 -27.17
C PHE A 176 -6.90 7.99 -26.23
N THR A 177 -7.57 9.10 -25.94
CA THR A 177 -8.77 9.12 -25.10
C THR A 177 -9.98 8.48 -25.79
N ILE A 178 -10.11 8.60 -27.12
CA ILE A 178 -11.12 7.87 -27.89
C ILE A 178 -10.89 6.36 -27.78
N TRP A 179 -9.65 5.89 -27.97
CA TRP A 179 -9.32 4.46 -27.80
C TRP A 179 -9.61 3.96 -26.39
N GLN A 180 -9.22 4.72 -25.36
CA GLN A 180 -9.55 4.41 -23.97
C GLN A 180 -11.05 4.22 -23.76
N SER A 181 -11.87 5.14 -24.27
CA SER A 181 -13.32 5.04 -24.11
C SER A 181 -13.94 3.93 -24.96
N ALA A 182 -13.38 3.64 -26.14
CA ALA A 182 -13.84 2.57 -27.01
C ALA A 182 -13.64 1.20 -26.36
N PHE A 183 -12.47 0.92 -25.78
CA PHE A 183 -12.18 -0.37 -25.17
C PHE A 183 -13.04 -0.70 -23.93
N LEU A 184 -13.71 0.29 -23.33
CA LEU A 184 -14.63 0.10 -22.19
C LEU A 184 -16.07 -0.24 -22.61
N ARG A 185 -16.36 -0.30 -23.91
CA ARG A 185 -17.74 -0.40 -24.44
C ARG A 185 -18.01 -1.74 -25.11
N THR A 186 -19.30 -2.04 -25.26
CA THR A 186 -19.79 -3.23 -25.96
C THR A 186 -20.80 -2.87 -27.04
N CYS A 187 -20.98 -3.77 -27.98
CA CYS A 187 -21.89 -3.64 -29.09
C CYS A 187 -22.51 -5.01 -29.43
N ALA A 188 -23.69 -4.99 -30.04
CA ALA A 188 -24.40 -6.22 -30.42
C ALA A 188 -23.62 -7.04 -31.46
N ARG A 189 -22.92 -6.36 -32.37
CA ARG A 189 -22.07 -6.96 -33.40
C ARG A 189 -20.61 -6.61 -33.11
N PRO A 190 -19.69 -7.58 -33.01
CA PRO A 190 -18.27 -7.31 -32.73
C PRO A 190 -17.65 -6.22 -33.60
N VAL A 191 -17.93 -6.22 -34.91
CA VAL A 191 -17.39 -5.25 -35.88
C VAL A 191 -17.79 -3.79 -35.58
N ASP A 192 -18.94 -3.57 -34.94
CA ASP A 192 -19.47 -2.22 -34.65
C ASP A 192 -18.60 -1.45 -33.64
N LEU A 193 -17.77 -2.14 -32.83
CA LEU A 193 -16.81 -1.46 -31.96
C LEU A 193 -15.86 -0.59 -32.78
N VAL A 194 -15.46 -1.07 -33.96
CA VAL A 194 -14.52 -0.41 -34.86
C VAL A 194 -15.25 0.62 -35.74
N LEU A 195 -16.36 0.21 -36.37
CA LEU A 195 -17.12 1.08 -37.28
C LEU A 195 -17.70 2.30 -36.57
N SER A 196 -18.02 2.18 -35.28
CA SER A 196 -18.54 3.31 -34.50
C SER A 196 -17.52 4.42 -34.22
N VAL A 197 -16.21 4.14 -34.33
CA VAL A 197 -15.15 5.12 -34.03
C VAL A 197 -14.37 5.57 -35.27
N MET A 198 -14.48 4.87 -36.42
CA MET A 198 -13.69 5.19 -37.63
C MET A 198 -13.77 6.66 -38.05
N GLY A 199 -14.99 7.23 -38.06
CA GLY A 199 -15.21 8.61 -38.45
C GLY A 199 -14.61 9.62 -37.47
N LEU A 200 -14.50 9.27 -36.18
CA LEU A 200 -13.87 10.13 -35.16
C LEU A 200 -12.37 10.31 -35.40
N PHE A 201 -11.74 9.39 -36.15
CA PHE A 201 -10.37 9.50 -36.62
C PHE A 201 -10.25 10.10 -38.03
N GLY A 202 -11.37 10.51 -38.65
CA GLY A 202 -11.39 11.01 -40.03
C GLY A 202 -11.25 9.92 -41.09
N VAL A 203 -11.41 8.64 -40.72
CA VAL A 203 -11.30 7.48 -41.60
C VAL A 203 -12.69 6.97 -41.96
N SER A 204 -12.83 6.45 -43.19
CA SER A 204 -14.05 5.80 -43.66
C SER A 204 -13.71 4.41 -44.18
N LEU A 205 -14.20 3.37 -43.50
CA LEU A 205 -14.11 1.99 -43.97
C LEU A 205 -15.41 1.59 -44.69
N ASP A 206 -15.31 0.67 -45.64
CA ASP A 206 -16.48 0.04 -46.27
C ASP A 206 -17.01 -1.09 -45.35
N PRO A 207 -18.20 -0.95 -44.74
CA PRO A 207 -18.74 -1.98 -43.84
C PRO A 207 -18.98 -3.32 -44.55
N SER A 208 -19.22 -3.30 -45.86
CA SER A 208 -19.49 -4.51 -46.65
C SER A 208 -18.26 -5.42 -46.82
N ALA A 209 -17.06 -4.88 -46.55
CA ALA A 209 -15.80 -5.62 -46.58
C ALA A 209 -15.61 -6.57 -45.38
N PHE A 210 -16.45 -6.46 -44.33
CA PHE A 210 -16.30 -7.19 -43.08
C PHE A 210 -17.56 -7.97 -42.72
N SER A 211 -17.38 -9.20 -42.20
CA SER A 211 -18.50 -9.92 -41.59
C SER A 211 -18.82 -9.35 -40.19
N GLU A 212 -20.01 -9.63 -39.65
CA GLU A 212 -20.42 -9.07 -38.34
C GLU A 212 -19.48 -9.46 -37.18
N ASP A 213 -18.80 -10.60 -37.30
CA ASP A 213 -17.83 -11.12 -36.31
C ASP A 213 -16.38 -10.74 -36.63
N ASP A 214 -16.10 -10.12 -37.78
CA ASP A 214 -14.74 -9.82 -38.25
C ASP A 214 -14.17 -8.51 -37.67
N GLN A 215 -14.16 -8.44 -36.35
CA GLN A 215 -13.71 -7.27 -35.62
C GLN A 215 -12.19 -7.03 -35.76
N ARG A 216 -11.40 -8.09 -35.89
CA ARG A 216 -9.93 -7.97 -35.98
C ARG A 216 -9.49 -7.35 -37.30
N SER A 217 -10.00 -7.86 -38.42
CA SER A 217 -9.63 -7.33 -39.74
C SER A 217 -10.10 -5.87 -39.89
N ALA A 218 -11.29 -5.55 -39.37
CA ALA A 218 -11.77 -4.18 -39.30
C ALA A 218 -10.84 -3.29 -38.46
N LEU A 219 -10.36 -3.77 -37.31
CA LEU A 219 -9.47 -3.00 -36.44
C LEU A 219 -8.09 -2.75 -37.09
N ILE A 220 -7.53 -3.76 -37.77
CA ILE A 220 -6.29 -3.62 -38.55
C ILE A 220 -6.51 -2.58 -39.66
N ALA A 221 -7.60 -2.69 -40.42
CA ALA A 221 -7.91 -1.75 -41.49
C ALA A 221 -8.03 -0.30 -40.97
N LEU A 222 -8.75 -0.09 -39.85
CA LEU A 222 -8.87 1.23 -39.23
C LEU A 222 -7.49 1.78 -38.82
N ALA A 223 -6.71 0.98 -38.10
CA ALA A 223 -5.41 1.41 -37.59
C ALA A 223 -4.41 1.72 -38.72
N ARG A 224 -4.45 0.96 -39.81
CA ARG A 224 -3.67 1.23 -41.03
C ARG A 224 -4.03 2.56 -41.65
N GLU A 225 -5.31 2.79 -41.93
CA GLU A 225 -5.78 4.04 -42.52
C GLU A 225 -5.46 5.26 -41.63
N VAL A 226 -5.56 5.11 -40.30
CA VAL A 226 -5.17 6.17 -39.35
C VAL A 226 -3.68 6.50 -39.47
N LEU A 227 -2.80 5.51 -39.57
CA LEU A 227 -1.36 5.73 -39.74
C LEU A 227 -1.03 6.31 -41.13
N GLU A 228 -1.66 5.79 -42.19
CA GLU A 228 -1.47 6.27 -43.57
C GLU A 228 -1.95 7.72 -43.75
N ALA A 229 -2.99 8.14 -43.02
CA ALA A 229 -3.43 9.53 -42.95
C ALA A 229 -2.50 10.46 -42.13
N GLY A 230 -1.35 9.95 -41.64
CA GLY A 230 -0.38 10.70 -40.84
C GLY A 230 -0.69 10.76 -39.35
N GLY A 231 -1.61 9.92 -38.87
CA GLY A 231 -1.89 9.73 -37.44
C GLY A 231 -0.77 8.96 -36.71
N SER A 232 -0.98 8.72 -35.42
CA SER A 232 -0.05 8.00 -34.55
C SER A 232 -0.68 6.73 -33.98
N ALA A 233 0.16 5.82 -33.46
CA ALA A 233 -0.27 4.58 -32.81
C ALA A 233 -0.86 4.84 -31.40
N SER A 234 -1.83 5.75 -31.31
CA SER A 234 -2.45 6.23 -30.07
C SER A 234 -3.32 5.18 -29.34
N TRP A 235 -3.47 3.97 -29.86
CA TRP A 235 -4.09 2.86 -29.13
C TRP A 235 -3.12 2.22 -28.12
N LEU A 236 -1.80 2.41 -28.32
CA LEU A 236 -0.77 1.84 -27.44
C LEU A 236 -0.93 2.36 -26.02
N GLY A 237 -1.06 1.46 -25.06
CA GLY A 237 -1.25 1.79 -23.65
C GLY A 237 -2.64 2.32 -23.26
N ALA A 238 -3.59 2.44 -24.19
CA ALA A 238 -4.94 2.93 -23.89
C ALA A 238 -5.68 1.98 -22.94
N ALA A 239 -5.50 0.67 -23.07
CA ALA A 239 -5.99 -0.32 -22.10
C ALA A 239 -4.84 -1.16 -21.56
N ALA A 240 -3.80 -0.52 -21.03
CA ALA A 240 -2.55 -1.15 -20.62
C ALA A 240 -2.68 -2.31 -19.61
N ARG A 241 -3.80 -2.39 -18.87
CA ARG A 241 -4.08 -3.46 -17.91
C ARG A 241 -4.80 -4.68 -18.51
N LEU A 242 -5.39 -4.54 -19.70
CA LEU A 242 -5.93 -5.68 -20.44
C LEU A 242 -4.79 -6.51 -21.01
N GLU A 243 -5.05 -7.80 -21.21
CA GLU A 243 -4.08 -8.69 -21.84
C GLU A 243 -3.88 -8.27 -23.31
N PRO A 244 -2.66 -8.34 -23.85
CA PRO A 244 -2.41 -8.22 -25.29
C PRO A 244 -3.20 -9.26 -26.09
N ASP A 245 -3.79 -8.88 -27.23
CA ASP A 245 -4.42 -9.85 -28.13
C ASP A 245 -3.35 -10.76 -28.77
N LEU A 246 -3.60 -12.07 -28.77
CA LEU A 246 -2.63 -13.07 -29.26
C LEU A 246 -2.29 -12.93 -30.75
N TYR A 247 -3.18 -12.33 -31.55
CA TYR A 247 -3.02 -12.14 -32.98
C TYR A 247 -2.52 -10.75 -33.32
N MET A 248 -2.73 -9.76 -32.43
CA MET A 248 -2.30 -8.38 -32.61
C MET A 248 -1.82 -7.84 -31.26
N SER A 249 -0.61 -8.19 -30.80
CA SER A 249 -0.18 -7.91 -29.43
C SER A 249 -0.16 -6.43 -29.06
N THR A 250 -0.08 -5.54 -30.05
CA THR A 250 -0.13 -4.08 -29.84
C THR A 250 -1.54 -3.58 -29.51
N PHE A 251 -2.57 -4.41 -29.66
CA PHE A 251 -3.95 -4.15 -29.21
C PHE A 251 -4.29 -5.00 -27.98
N PRO A 252 -5.18 -4.52 -27.10
CA PRO A 252 -5.71 -5.32 -26.00
C PRO A 252 -6.70 -6.38 -26.49
N THR A 253 -6.95 -7.39 -25.65
CA THR A 253 -8.10 -8.28 -25.79
C THR A 253 -9.39 -7.46 -25.82
N LEU A 254 -10.18 -7.62 -26.87
CA LEU A 254 -11.39 -6.83 -27.09
C LEU A 254 -12.57 -7.35 -26.27
N PRO A 255 -13.52 -6.47 -25.87
CA PRO A 255 -14.71 -6.89 -25.15
C PRO A 255 -15.62 -7.81 -25.98
N GLN A 256 -16.31 -8.73 -25.31
CA GLN A 256 -17.33 -9.58 -25.91
C GLN A 256 -18.55 -8.75 -26.31
N ALA A 257 -19.13 -9.10 -27.46
CA ALA A 257 -20.34 -8.48 -27.95
C ALA A 257 -21.53 -8.73 -27.01
N SER A 258 -22.28 -7.67 -26.74
CA SER A 258 -23.50 -7.69 -25.94
C SER A 258 -24.52 -6.70 -26.49
N ASN A 259 -25.80 -7.08 -26.43
CA ASN A 259 -26.91 -6.23 -26.88
C ASN A 259 -27.17 -5.03 -25.96
N ALA A 260 -26.79 -5.13 -24.69
CA ALA A 260 -26.92 -4.09 -23.66
C ALA A 260 -26.11 -4.47 -22.41
N GLY A 261 -25.82 -3.49 -21.55
CA GLY A 261 -25.11 -3.71 -20.30
C GLY A 261 -23.61 -3.48 -20.40
N ALA A 262 -22.90 -3.82 -19.34
CA ALA A 262 -21.46 -3.64 -19.22
C ALA A 262 -20.67 -4.49 -20.23
N ALA A 263 -19.47 -4.02 -20.55
CA ALA A 263 -18.54 -4.74 -21.42
C ALA A 263 -17.80 -5.82 -20.63
N PHE A 264 -17.67 -7.03 -21.17
CA PHE A 264 -16.97 -8.15 -20.52
C PHE A 264 -15.80 -8.63 -21.36
N VAL A 265 -14.71 -9.04 -20.72
CA VAL A 265 -13.51 -9.57 -21.37
C VAL A 265 -13.01 -10.80 -20.63
N ARG A 266 -12.38 -11.73 -21.34
CA ARG A 266 -11.67 -12.83 -20.70
C ARG A 266 -10.27 -12.36 -20.34
N HIS A 267 -9.98 -12.20 -19.05
CA HIS A 267 -8.68 -11.79 -18.52
C HIS A 267 -8.17 -12.86 -17.54
N ARG A 268 -6.95 -13.35 -17.73
CA ARG A 268 -6.33 -14.43 -16.93
C ARG A 268 -7.23 -15.66 -16.79
N GLY A 269 -7.94 -15.99 -17.87
CA GLY A 269 -8.87 -17.13 -17.94
C GLY A 269 -10.26 -16.88 -17.33
N ARG A 270 -10.47 -15.77 -16.63
CA ARG A 270 -11.76 -15.40 -16.00
C ARG A 270 -12.54 -14.42 -16.88
N LEU A 271 -13.86 -14.53 -16.89
CA LEU A 271 -14.73 -13.51 -17.48
C LEU A 271 -14.89 -12.36 -16.46
N CYS A 272 -14.35 -11.19 -16.77
CA CYS A 272 -14.41 -9.99 -15.94
C CYS A 272 -15.18 -8.89 -16.68
N GLU A 273 -15.81 -7.99 -15.94
CA GLU A 273 -16.22 -6.72 -16.52
C GLU A 273 -14.96 -5.92 -16.88
N VAL A 274 -14.93 -5.25 -18.04
CA VAL A 274 -13.73 -4.56 -18.53
C VAL A 274 -13.26 -3.49 -17.54
N GLU A 275 -14.22 -2.80 -16.90
CA GLU A 275 -13.98 -1.77 -15.89
C GLU A 275 -13.22 -2.29 -14.65
N GLU A 276 -13.39 -3.56 -14.29
CA GLU A 276 -12.65 -4.21 -13.19
C GLU A 276 -11.15 -4.33 -13.50
N VAL A 277 -10.79 -4.40 -14.79
CA VAL A 277 -9.43 -4.69 -15.24
C VAL A 277 -8.69 -3.41 -15.64
N VAL A 278 -9.31 -2.55 -16.47
CA VAL A 278 -8.66 -1.36 -17.04
C VAL A 278 -8.29 -0.31 -15.97
N GLY A 279 -9.05 -0.24 -14.87
CA GLY A 279 -8.85 0.78 -13.83
C GLY A 279 -9.26 2.18 -14.29
N PRO A 280 -8.89 3.25 -13.55
CA PRO A 280 -9.22 4.62 -13.93
C PRO A 280 -8.52 5.00 -15.24
N PRO A 281 -9.19 5.73 -16.16
CA PRO A 281 -8.56 6.25 -17.36
C PRO A 281 -7.40 7.19 -17.03
N VAL A 282 -6.41 7.25 -17.91
CA VAL A 282 -5.17 8.02 -17.76
C VAL A 282 -5.10 9.12 -18.81
N ARG A 283 -4.45 10.24 -18.51
CA ARG A 283 -4.19 11.29 -19.52
C ARG A 283 -2.82 11.10 -20.14
N PHE A 284 -2.69 11.35 -21.44
CA PHE A 284 -1.40 11.40 -22.13
C PHE A 284 -0.88 12.84 -22.19
N HIS A 285 0.39 13.05 -21.86
CA HIS A 285 1.05 14.37 -21.92
C HIS A 285 1.72 14.59 -23.29
N ASP A 286 0.92 15.00 -24.27
CA ASP A 286 1.36 15.23 -25.66
C ASP A 286 2.50 16.26 -25.83
N ARG A 287 2.56 17.27 -24.95
CA ARG A 287 3.64 18.27 -24.93
C ARG A 287 4.96 17.71 -24.42
N ALA A 288 4.93 16.63 -23.65
CA ALA A 288 6.12 15.99 -23.13
C ALA A 288 6.71 15.02 -24.16
N THR A 289 5.87 14.28 -24.88
CA THR A 289 6.26 13.23 -25.82
C THR A 289 5.18 13.01 -26.88
N SER A 290 5.56 12.64 -28.10
CA SER A 290 4.61 12.13 -29.11
C SER A 290 4.56 10.61 -29.09
N PHE A 291 3.44 10.02 -29.50
CA PHE A 291 3.38 8.57 -29.73
C PHE A 291 4.35 8.15 -30.84
N PRO A 292 4.89 6.91 -30.79
CA PRO A 292 5.69 6.39 -31.88
C PRO A 292 4.85 6.35 -33.17
N ARG A 293 5.47 6.82 -34.26
CA ARG A 293 4.94 6.70 -35.61
C ARG A 293 5.48 5.44 -36.25
N GLY A 294 4.71 4.89 -37.18
CA GLY A 294 5.02 3.60 -37.77
C GLY A 294 4.07 3.23 -38.90
N CYS A 295 4.23 2.02 -39.41
CA CYS A 295 3.31 1.40 -40.34
C CYS A 295 2.79 0.08 -39.76
N LEU A 296 1.54 -0.24 -40.05
CA LEU A 296 0.90 -1.49 -39.67
C LEU A 296 0.70 -2.32 -40.94
N ASP A 297 1.11 -3.58 -40.94
CA ASP A 297 0.90 -4.48 -42.08
C ASP A 297 -0.48 -5.15 -42.05
N GLU A 298 -0.81 -5.91 -43.10
CA GLU A 298 -2.07 -6.67 -43.22
C GLU A 298 -2.24 -7.76 -42.14
N THR A 299 -1.16 -8.17 -41.50
CA THR A 299 -1.16 -9.20 -40.45
C THR A 299 -1.31 -8.61 -39.05
N GLY A 300 -1.23 -7.28 -38.92
CA GLY A 300 -1.26 -6.56 -37.65
C GLY A 300 0.11 -6.42 -36.98
N CYS A 301 1.24 -6.58 -37.69
CA CYS A 301 2.56 -6.19 -37.16
C CYS A 301 2.75 -4.68 -37.30
N LEU A 302 2.98 -4.00 -36.17
CA LEU A 302 3.30 -2.58 -36.13
C LEU A 302 4.82 -2.42 -36.17
N THR A 303 5.33 -1.81 -37.23
CA THR A 303 6.74 -1.39 -37.31
C THR A 303 6.85 0.06 -36.86
N PHE A 304 7.63 0.32 -35.81
CA PHE A 304 7.80 1.66 -35.25
C PHE A 304 9.21 1.86 -34.67
N THR A 305 9.65 3.11 -34.61
CA THR A 305 10.90 3.49 -33.94
C THR A 305 10.62 4.01 -32.54
N ALA A 306 11.35 3.50 -31.55
CA ALA A 306 11.26 3.96 -30.17
C ALA A 306 12.62 3.94 -29.48
N ARG A 307 12.76 4.80 -28.48
CA ARG A 307 13.91 4.77 -27.56
C ARG A 307 13.80 3.56 -26.64
N TYR A 308 14.91 2.93 -26.28
CA TYR A 308 14.83 1.65 -25.59
C TYR A 308 15.95 1.39 -24.57
N ILE A 309 15.65 0.46 -23.66
CA ILE A 309 16.61 -0.19 -22.77
C ILE A 309 16.45 -1.71 -22.87
N ARG A 310 17.52 -2.46 -22.59
CA ARG A 310 17.42 -3.92 -22.42
C ARG A 310 16.92 -4.26 -21.03
N LEU A 311 16.01 -5.23 -20.95
CA LEU A 311 15.42 -5.70 -19.71
C LEU A 311 15.75 -7.17 -19.49
N ARG A 312 15.94 -7.53 -18.23
CA ARG A 312 15.91 -8.93 -17.79
C ARG A 312 14.80 -9.10 -16.75
N SER A 313 14.11 -10.22 -16.79
CA SER A 313 13.20 -10.60 -15.72
C SER A 313 14.00 -10.91 -14.46
N VAL A 314 13.51 -10.48 -13.31
CA VAL A 314 14.15 -10.79 -12.02
C VAL A 314 13.33 -11.81 -11.28
N ASP A 315 13.93 -12.99 -11.08
CA ASP A 315 13.40 -13.97 -10.17
C ASP A 315 13.54 -13.48 -8.73
N VAL A 316 12.58 -13.86 -7.91
CA VAL A 316 12.46 -13.41 -6.52
C VAL A 316 13.68 -13.83 -5.64
N ASP A 317 14.57 -14.68 -6.15
CA ASP A 317 15.78 -15.15 -5.47
C ASP A 317 17.04 -14.31 -5.72
N ASP A 318 17.02 -13.37 -6.67
CA ASP A 318 18.19 -12.54 -6.95
C ASP A 318 18.27 -11.41 -5.90
N TRP A 319 19.05 -11.65 -4.85
CA TRP A 319 19.27 -10.75 -3.69
C TRP A 319 20.09 -9.48 -4.02
N GLY A 320 20.01 -9.01 -5.26
CA GLY A 320 20.73 -7.81 -5.69
C GLY A 320 20.19 -6.53 -5.03
N PRO A 321 21.05 -5.53 -4.77
CA PRO A 321 20.64 -4.18 -4.38
C PRO A 321 20.01 -3.37 -5.53
N ASP A 322 19.89 -3.96 -6.73
CA ASP A 322 19.45 -3.24 -7.91
C ASP A 322 17.96 -2.89 -7.84
N PRO A 323 17.59 -1.62 -8.08
CA PRO A 323 16.19 -1.21 -8.13
C PRO A 323 15.50 -1.91 -9.31
N TYR A 324 14.48 -2.72 -9.02
CA TYR A 324 13.64 -3.33 -10.04
C TYR A 324 12.38 -2.50 -10.28
N ALA A 325 11.93 -2.45 -11.53
CA ALA A 325 10.67 -1.85 -11.90
C ALA A 325 9.57 -2.93 -12.00
N THR A 326 8.37 -2.59 -11.54
CA THR A 326 7.22 -3.51 -11.57
C THR A 326 6.30 -3.12 -12.72
N ALA A 327 6.02 -4.06 -13.60
CA ALA A 327 5.10 -3.89 -14.71
C ALA A 327 3.63 -3.95 -14.24
N VAL A 328 2.71 -3.57 -15.13
CA VAL A 328 1.27 -3.52 -14.90
C VAL A 328 0.68 -4.88 -14.55
N ASP A 329 1.24 -5.95 -15.12
CA ASP A 329 0.89 -7.34 -14.80
C ASP A 329 1.54 -7.87 -13.52
N HIS A 330 2.32 -7.03 -12.83
CA HIS A 330 3.12 -7.28 -11.62
C HIS A 330 4.43 -8.05 -11.83
N SER A 331 4.83 -8.30 -13.09
CA SER A 331 6.16 -8.84 -13.38
C SER A 331 7.27 -7.84 -13.02
N ARG A 332 8.45 -8.32 -12.61
CA ARG A 332 9.58 -7.48 -12.16
C ARG A 332 10.72 -7.51 -13.17
N TRP A 333 11.24 -6.33 -13.50
CA TRP A 333 12.24 -6.14 -14.55
C TRP A 333 13.37 -5.24 -14.06
N VAL A 334 14.60 -5.53 -14.49
CA VAL A 334 15.79 -4.71 -14.25
C VAL A 334 16.45 -4.37 -15.58
N SER A 335 16.97 -3.15 -15.70
CA SER A 335 17.73 -2.72 -16.87
C SER A 335 19.12 -3.36 -16.90
N THR A 336 19.61 -3.67 -18.09
CA THR A 336 20.93 -4.29 -18.29
C THR A 336 21.76 -3.49 -19.29
N SER A 337 23.09 -3.53 -19.15
CA SER A 337 23.99 -2.88 -20.12
C SER A 337 24.17 -3.75 -21.36
N GLU A 338 24.42 -3.14 -22.53
CA GLU A 338 24.68 -3.90 -23.78
C GLU A 338 25.94 -4.78 -23.71
N SER A 339 26.85 -4.51 -22.76
CA SER A 339 28.14 -5.19 -22.60
C SER A 339 28.15 -6.35 -21.59
N GLU A 340 27.07 -6.58 -20.85
CA GLU A 340 26.97 -7.73 -19.94
C GLU A 340 26.60 -8.98 -20.74
N GLU A 341 27.59 -9.65 -21.32
CA GLU A 341 27.44 -11.03 -21.75
C GLU A 341 27.05 -11.89 -20.55
N VAL A 342 25.96 -12.64 -20.69
CA VAL A 342 25.39 -13.55 -19.70
C VAL A 342 26.45 -14.58 -19.29
N HIS A 343 27.16 -14.29 -18.20
CA HIS A 343 28.03 -15.24 -17.52
C HIS A 343 27.41 -15.58 -16.18
N GLY A 344 26.55 -16.60 -16.19
CA GLY A 344 26.16 -17.31 -14.98
C GLY A 344 24.65 -17.45 -14.77
N SER A 345 23.99 -18.24 -15.61
CA SER A 345 23.06 -19.31 -15.21
C SER A 345 22.15 -19.69 -16.37
N SER A 346 21.83 -20.97 -16.43
CA SER A 346 21.13 -21.65 -17.51
C SER A 346 19.65 -21.26 -17.62
N SER A 347 19.30 -20.46 -18.64
CA SER A 347 18.11 -20.68 -19.49
C SER A 347 18.14 -19.71 -20.67
N GLY A 348 18.08 -20.23 -21.89
CA GLY A 348 18.03 -19.45 -23.13
C GLY A 348 16.72 -18.68 -23.31
N GLY A 349 16.55 -17.61 -22.53
CA GLY A 349 15.44 -16.68 -22.66
C GLY A 349 15.64 -15.74 -23.85
N SER A 350 14.56 -15.49 -24.58
CA SER A 350 14.51 -14.48 -25.64
C SER A 350 14.92 -13.10 -25.11
N PRO A 351 15.64 -12.27 -25.90
CA PRO A 351 15.92 -10.89 -25.53
C PRO A 351 14.64 -10.09 -25.24
N VAL A 352 14.65 -9.29 -24.17
CA VAL A 352 13.52 -8.42 -23.79
C VAL A 352 13.96 -6.97 -23.73
N TYR A 353 13.10 -6.08 -24.20
CA TYR A 353 13.35 -4.65 -24.32
C TYR A 353 12.23 -3.84 -23.67
N GLY A 354 12.60 -2.73 -23.03
CA GLY A 354 11.68 -1.70 -22.57
C GLY A 354 11.67 -0.56 -23.58
N ALA A 355 10.69 -0.52 -24.48
CA ALA A 355 10.55 0.53 -25.47
C ALA A 355 9.74 1.70 -24.90
N PHE A 356 10.29 2.90 -24.95
CA PHE A 356 9.67 4.12 -24.46
C PHE A 356 8.40 4.47 -25.23
N LEU A 357 7.28 4.57 -24.52
CA LEU A 357 5.98 4.90 -25.11
C LEU A 357 5.63 6.37 -24.92
N GLY A 358 5.80 6.90 -23.71
CA GLY A 358 5.50 8.30 -23.42
C GLY A 358 5.20 8.59 -21.95
N ALA A 359 4.69 9.79 -21.69
CA ALA A 359 4.42 10.31 -20.36
C ALA A 359 2.91 10.44 -20.10
N PHE A 360 2.45 10.02 -18.91
CA PHE A 360 1.04 9.88 -18.57
C PHE A 360 0.70 10.47 -17.18
N GLU A 361 -0.49 11.03 -17.02
CA GLU A 361 -1.07 11.45 -15.73
C GLU A 361 -2.00 10.31 -15.24
N GLU A 362 -1.64 9.64 -14.15
CA GLU A 362 -2.52 8.67 -13.49
C GLU A 362 -3.24 9.33 -12.31
N ARG A 363 -4.59 9.34 -12.35
CA ARG A 363 -5.43 9.80 -11.24
C ARG A 363 -5.84 8.64 -10.36
N SER A 364 -5.70 8.80 -9.05
CA SER A 364 -6.21 7.83 -8.09
C SER A 364 -7.74 7.90 -8.04
N PRO A 365 -8.48 6.77 -8.07
CA PRO A 365 -9.94 6.80 -7.99
C PRO A 365 -10.41 7.38 -6.66
N GLY A 366 -11.33 8.35 -6.70
CA GLY A 366 -12.15 8.74 -5.54
C GLY A 366 -11.64 9.88 -4.65
N THR A 367 -10.69 10.71 -5.08
CA THR A 367 -10.25 11.90 -4.32
C THR A 367 -10.63 13.20 -5.05
N THR A 368 -11.29 14.14 -4.36
CA THR A 368 -11.42 15.54 -4.81
C THR A 368 -10.06 16.27 -4.79
N LEU A 369 -9.10 15.77 -4.01
CA LEU A 369 -7.70 16.20 -3.98
C LEU A 369 -6.83 15.19 -4.73
N ALA A 370 -6.64 15.44 -6.02
CA ALA A 370 -5.80 14.62 -6.88
C ALA A 370 -4.33 14.62 -6.43
N LEU A 371 -3.87 13.52 -5.84
CA LEU A 371 -2.45 13.15 -5.94
C LEU A 371 -2.22 12.65 -7.37
N ASN A 372 -2.10 13.59 -8.31
CA ASN A 372 -1.66 13.30 -9.67
C ASN A 372 -0.29 12.62 -9.60
N ARG A 373 -0.21 11.39 -10.10
CA ARG A 373 1.08 10.73 -10.33
C ARG A 373 1.37 10.77 -11.81
N ASP A 374 2.21 11.71 -12.18
CA ASP A 374 2.80 11.71 -13.50
C ASP A 374 3.81 10.55 -13.58
N VAL A 375 3.71 9.73 -14.62
CA VAL A 375 4.53 8.53 -14.83
C VAL A 375 5.05 8.46 -16.25
N VAL A 376 6.19 7.80 -16.42
CA VAL A 376 6.74 7.42 -17.73
C VAL A 376 6.38 5.97 -18.01
N ARG A 377 5.84 5.65 -19.18
CA ARG A 377 5.45 4.28 -19.54
C ARG A 377 6.35 3.69 -20.62
N LEU A 378 6.71 2.42 -20.44
CA LEU A 378 7.43 1.59 -21.39
C LEU A 378 6.56 0.41 -21.85
N MET A 379 6.76 -0.02 -23.09
CA MET A 379 6.29 -1.29 -23.63
C MET A 379 7.35 -2.36 -23.37
N VAL A 380 6.97 -3.46 -22.70
CA VAL A 380 7.86 -4.60 -22.51
C VAL A 380 7.72 -5.55 -23.70
N LEU A 381 8.72 -5.54 -24.57
CA LEU A 381 8.75 -6.25 -25.85
C LEU A 381 9.70 -7.44 -25.77
N GLU A 382 9.19 -8.64 -26.00
CA GLU A 382 10.00 -9.86 -26.06
C GLU A 382 10.25 -10.27 -27.52
N GLU A 383 11.50 -10.53 -27.85
CA GLU A 383 11.93 -10.95 -29.19
C GLU A 383 11.59 -12.43 -29.43
N THR A 384 10.58 -12.70 -30.26
CA THR A 384 10.10 -14.07 -30.52
C THR A 384 10.80 -14.72 -31.72
N SER A 385 11.20 -13.91 -32.68
CA SER A 385 12.12 -14.24 -33.78
C SER A 385 12.95 -12.99 -34.10
N PRO A 386 14.08 -13.10 -34.83
CA PRO A 386 14.97 -11.96 -35.06
C PRO A 386 14.22 -10.73 -35.60
N ASP A 387 14.30 -9.62 -34.86
CA ASP A 387 13.60 -8.34 -35.13
C ASP A 387 12.05 -8.40 -35.12
N TYR A 388 11.46 -9.48 -34.60
CA TYR A 388 10.01 -9.63 -34.43
C TYR A 388 9.63 -9.79 -32.95
N PHE A 389 8.78 -8.89 -32.46
CA PHE A 389 8.52 -8.69 -31.05
C PHE A 389 7.07 -8.98 -30.68
N PHE A 390 6.87 -9.52 -29.47
CA PHE A 390 5.56 -9.65 -28.86
C PHE A 390 5.47 -8.70 -27.65
N LEU A 391 4.42 -7.90 -27.59
CA LEU A 391 4.16 -7.06 -26.41
C LEU A 391 3.68 -7.92 -25.24
N ARG A 392 4.46 -7.97 -24.16
CA ARG A 392 4.12 -8.73 -22.94
C ARG A 392 3.22 -7.95 -22.01
N THR A 393 3.63 -6.73 -21.68
CA THR A 393 3.02 -5.90 -20.64
C THR A 393 3.53 -4.46 -20.79
N TYR A 394 3.06 -3.57 -19.92
CA TYR A 394 3.53 -2.19 -19.81
C TYR A 394 4.24 -2.00 -18.48
N LEU A 395 5.26 -1.16 -18.45
CA LEU A 395 6.03 -0.84 -17.26
C LEU A 395 5.95 0.65 -16.97
N CYS A 396 5.78 1.03 -15.70
CA CYS A 396 5.73 2.43 -15.28
C CYS A 396 7.00 2.80 -14.50
N MET A 397 7.57 3.95 -14.83
CA MET A 397 8.72 4.57 -14.17
C MET A 397 8.32 5.93 -13.59
N SER A 398 9.11 6.41 -12.64
CA SER A 398 8.95 7.75 -12.07
C SER A 398 9.06 8.82 -13.15
N TRP A 399 8.29 9.91 -13.03
CA TRP A 399 8.41 11.08 -13.90
C TRP A 399 9.84 11.62 -14.00
N ASN A 400 10.62 11.52 -12.92
CA ASN A 400 12.01 11.98 -12.88
C ASN A 400 12.92 11.25 -13.89
N GLU A 401 12.52 10.07 -14.35
CA GLU A 401 13.26 9.29 -15.35
C GLU A 401 12.98 9.75 -16.79
N LEU A 402 12.08 10.72 -17.01
CA LEU A 402 11.72 11.19 -18.34
C LEU A 402 12.92 11.73 -19.13
N GLU A 403 13.77 12.56 -18.50
CA GLU A 403 14.96 13.10 -19.18
C GLU A 403 16.00 12.01 -19.47
N ASN A 404 16.12 11.01 -18.60
CA ASN A 404 16.98 9.85 -18.83
C ASN A 404 16.46 9.02 -20.02
N ALA A 405 15.14 8.79 -20.08
CA ALA A 405 14.51 8.06 -21.17
C ALA A 405 14.68 8.77 -22.52
N ARG A 406 14.69 10.11 -22.52
CA ARG A 406 15.03 10.95 -23.69
C ARG A 406 16.51 10.93 -24.08
N ALA A 407 17.39 10.27 -23.33
CA ALA A 407 18.79 10.07 -23.70
C ALA A 407 19.08 8.66 -24.23
N TRP A 408 18.13 7.73 -24.14
CA TRP A 408 18.30 6.34 -24.59
C TRP A 408 18.45 6.22 -26.11
N PRO A 409 19.15 5.18 -26.58
CA PRO A 409 19.29 4.90 -28.01
C PRO A 409 17.93 4.57 -28.64
N GLU A 410 17.80 4.86 -29.93
CA GLU A 410 16.63 4.51 -30.74
C GLU A 410 16.83 3.19 -31.47
N ARG A 411 15.75 2.41 -31.58
CA ARG A 411 15.69 1.17 -32.35
C ARG A 411 14.33 1.05 -33.05
N GLU A 412 14.33 0.41 -34.20
CA GLU A 412 13.11 -0.02 -34.89
C GLU A 412 12.63 -1.37 -34.35
N PHE A 413 11.33 -1.49 -34.09
CA PHE A 413 10.66 -2.69 -33.60
C PHE A 413 9.51 -3.07 -34.55
N CYS A 414 9.43 -4.33 -35.01
CA CYS A 414 8.17 -4.90 -35.56
C CYS A 414 7.48 -5.68 -34.45
N ALA A 415 6.40 -5.15 -33.89
CA ALA A 415 5.63 -5.80 -32.85
C ALA A 415 4.28 -6.32 -33.36
N GLY A 416 4.00 -7.63 -33.20
CA GLY A 416 2.80 -8.27 -33.72
C GLY A 416 2.37 -9.53 -32.96
N GLY A 417 1.35 -10.22 -33.47
CA GLY A 417 0.85 -11.48 -32.87
C GLY A 417 1.85 -12.64 -32.96
N LEU A 418 1.63 -13.70 -32.18
CA LEU A 418 2.51 -14.88 -32.19
C LEU A 418 2.58 -15.53 -33.59
N GLU A 419 3.66 -16.23 -33.94
CA GLU A 419 3.76 -16.96 -35.21
C GLU A 419 2.76 -18.14 -35.31
N PRO A 420 2.24 -18.48 -36.52
CA PRO A 420 1.28 -19.57 -36.72
C PRO A 420 1.70 -20.96 -36.23
N LYS A 421 3.01 -21.27 -36.23
CA LYS A 421 3.54 -22.55 -35.72
C LYS A 421 3.36 -22.68 -34.20
N THR A 422 3.49 -21.58 -33.47
CA THR A 422 3.21 -21.48 -32.04
C THR A 422 1.71 -21.58 -31.76
N LYS A 423 0.86 -21.12 -32.70
CA LYS A 423 -0.62 -21.22 -32.64
C LYS A 423 -1.14 -22.65 -32.79
N THR A 424 -0.51 -23.48 -33.63
CA THR A 424 -0.99 -24.87 -33.86
C THR A 424 -0.70 -25.79 -32.68
N ALA A 425 0.37 -25.54 -31.92
CA ALA A 425 0.61 -26.21 -30.64
C ALA A 425 -0.48 -25.88 -29.60
N ILE A 426 -1.03 -24.65 -29.65
CA ILE A 426 -2.10 -24.18 -28.74
C ILE A 426 -3.50 -24.63 -29.22
N ALA A 427 -3.72 -24.77 -30.54
CA ALA A 427 -5.04 -25.05 -31.12
C ALA A 427 -5.33 -26.51 -31.51
N SER A 428 -4.32 -27.39 -31.67
CA SER A 428 -4.48 -28.74 -32.27
C SER A 428 -4.91 -29.87 -31.33
N GLY A 429 -5.42 -29.59 -30.12
CA GLY A 429 -6.15 -30.59 -29.34
C GLY A 429 -5.36 -31.85 -28.93
N HIS A 430 -4.02 -31.83 -28.96
CA HIS A 430 -3.29 -32.58 -27.97
C HIS A 430 -3.71 -32.02 -26.61
N GLN A 431 -4.59 -32.73 -25.90
CA GLN A 431 -4.35 -32.97 -24.48
C GLN A 431 -2.98 -33.63 -24.40
N VAL A 432 -1.92 -32.83 -24.48
CA VAL A 432 -0.83 -33.05 -23.52
C VAL A 432 -1.55 -33.01 -22.19
N LEU A 433 -1.60 -34.15 -21.49
CA LEU A 433 -2.00 -34.23 -20.08
C LEU A 433 -1.70 -32.89 -19.44
N GLY A 434 -2.76 -32.16 -19.06
CA GLY A 434 -2.73 -30.72 -18.81
C GLY A 434 -1.44 -30.27 -18.15
N HIS A 435 -0.50 -29.80 -18.97
CA HIS A 435 0.32 -28.67 -18.58
C HIS A 435 -0.51 -27.46 -19.02
N GLU A 436 -1.38 -27.02 -18.11
CA GLU A 436 -2.06 -25.73 -18.17
C GLU A 436 -0.98 -24.66 -18.38
N VAL A 437 -0.88 -24.12 -19.58
CA VAL A 437 0.02 -23.01 -19.88
C VAL A 437 -0.37 -21.85 -18.97
N GLY A 438 0.49 -21.56 -18.00
CA GLY A 438 0.41 -20.39 -17.13
C GLY A 438 -0.07 -20.61 -15.70
N ARG A 439 -0.14 -21.85 -15.18
CA ARG A 439 -0.35 -22.08 -13.74
C ARG A 439 0.74 -23.00 -13.18
N ASP A 440 1.77 -22.41 -12.57
CA ASP A 440 2.84 -23.11 -11.84
C ASP A 440 2.36 -23.76 -10.53
N TYR A 441 1.09 -24.17 -10.44
CA TYR A 441 0.49 -24.63 -9.20
C TYR A 441 -0.50 -25.79 -9.35
N ARG A 442 -0.64 -26.57 -8.26
CA ARG A 442 -1.55 -27.70 -8.09
C ARG A 442 -2.55 -27.40 -6.96
N THR A 443 -3.81 -27.73 -7.14
CA THR A 443 -4.79 -27.70 -6.03
C THR A 443 -4.56 -28.88 -5.07
N ILE A 444 -4.37 -28.59 -3.79
CA ILE A 444 -4.10 -29.60 -2.74
C ILE A 444 -5.24 -29.74 -1.72
N CYS A 445 -6.14 -28.75 -1.65
CA CYS A 445 -7.35 -28.77 -0.83
C CYS A 445 -8.44 -27.97 -1.55
N ALA A 446 -9.67 -28.47 -1.52
CA ALA A 446 -10.87 -27.75 -1.97
C ALA A 446 -12.07 -28.27 -1.17
N MET A 447 -12.52 -27.50 -0.17
CA MET A 447 -13.62 -27.88 0.71
C MET A 447 -14.58 -26.73 0.93
N LEU A 448 -15.87 -27.03 1.11
CA LEU A 448 -16.85 -26.01 1.51
C LEU A 448 -16.55 -25.53 2.93
N ALA A 449 -16.58 -24.21 3.13
CA ALA A 449 -16.24 -23.57 4.40
C ALA A 449 -17.13 -24.04 5.56
N ASN A 450 -18.40 -24.33 5.29
CA ASN A 450 -19.36 -24.86 6.27
C ASN A 450 -19.18 -26.36 6.58
N SER A 451 -18.30 -27.05 5.84
CA SER A 451 -18.04 -28.50 5.98
C SER A 451 -16.63 -28.77 6.53
N LEU A 452 -15.95 -27.73 7.03
CA LEU A 452 -14.60 -27.86 7.58
C LEU A 452 -14.63 -28.67 8.88
N PRO A 453 -13.67 -29.59 9.07
CA PRO A 453 -13.69 -30.52 10.20
C PRO A 453 -13.39 -29.82 11.53
N ASP A 454 -14.21 -30.10 12.54
CA ASP A 454 -13.97 -29.65 13.93
C ASP A 454 -12.64 -30.17 14.49
N ARG A 455 -12.19 -31.35 14.04
CA ARG A 455 -10.92 -31.97 14.44
C ARG A 455 -9.68 -31.30 13.81
N GLY A 456 -9.90 -30.29 12.97
CA GLY A 456 -8.87 -29.47 12.37
C GLY A 456 -8.54 -29.85 10.92
N LEU A 457 -8.27 -28.84 10.11
CA LEU A 457 -7.79 -29.00 8.73
C LEU A 457 -6.37 -29.57 8.74
N ASP A 458 -6.13 -30.64 7.97
CA ASP A 458 -4.80 -31.23 7.77
C ASP A 458 -4.51 -31.42 6.27
N ILE A 459 -3.46 -30.76 5.79
CA ILE A 459 -3.02 -30.83 4.39
C ILE A 459 -1.84 -31.80 4.18
N THR A 460 -1.38 -32.47 5.24
CA THR A 460 -0.13 -33.27 5.22
C THR A 460 -0.16 -34.40 4.19
N SER A 461 -1.33 -34.98 3.94
CA SER A 461 -1.50 -36.10 3.00
C SER A 461 -1.52 -35.68 1.53
N SER A 462 -1.81 -34.41 1.22
CA SER A 462 -1.95 -33.90 -0.14
C SER A 462 -0.85 -32.92 -0.56
N ALA A 463 -0.16 -32.30 0.39
CA ALA A 463 0.84 -31.27 0.19
C ALA A 463 2.29 -31.81 0.14
N THR A 464 3.15 -31.16 -0.64
CA THR A 464 4.59 -31.48 -0.80
C THR A 464 5.46 -30.59 0.08
N PRO A 465 6.23 -31.11 1.06
CA PRO A 465 7.08 -30.28 1.92
C PRO A 465 8.00 -29.30 1.18
N CYS A 466 8.28 -28.15 1.78
CA CYS A 466 9.18 -27.11 1.26
C CYS A 466 8.68 -26.46 -0.04
N ARG A 467 7.37 -26.20 -0.14
CA ARG A 467 6.71 -25.50 -1.25
C ARG A 467 5.88 -24.33 -0.73
N LEU A 468 5.68 -23.31 -1.57
CA LEU A 468 4.76 -22.21 -1.23
C LEU A 468 3.32 -22.59 -1.57
N ARG A 469 2.38 -22.14 -0.72
CA ARG A 469 0.96 -22.37 -0.89
C ARG A 469 0.17 -21.09 -0.73
N LEU A 470 -0.91 -20.93 -1.47
CA LEU A 470 -1.78 -19.77 -1.41
C LEU A 470 -3.27 -20.19 -1.39
N ILE A 471 -4.09 -19.39 -0.73
CA ILE A 471 -5.55 -19.49 -0.71
C ILE A 471 -6.09 -18.78 -1.95
N ASP A 472 -7.04 -19.40 -2.65
CA ASP A 472 -7.81 -18.78 -3.73
C ASP A 472 -8.94 -17.92 -3.13
N CYS A 473 -8.74 -16.59 -3.10
CA CYS A 473 -9.64 -15.64 -2.47
C CYS A 473 -11.02 -15.66 -3.11
N GLU A 474 -11.08 -15.72 -4.45
CA GLU A 474 -12.34 -15.71 -5.20
C GLU A 474 -13.17 -16.97 -4.92
N ALA A 475 -12.52 -18.15 -4.93
CA ALA A 475 -13.20 -19.39 -4.58
C ALA A 475 -13.80 -19.35 -3.16
N PHE A 476 -13.09 -18.73 -2.22
CA PHE A 476 -13.57 -18.58 -0.85
C PHE A 476 -14.74 -17.59 -0.76
N THR A 477 -14.62 -16.40 -1.36
CA THR A 477 -15.63 -15.34 -1.23
C THR A 477 -16.90 -15.58 -2.01
N GLU A 478 -16.82 -16.21 -3.18
CA GLU A 478 -17.98 -16.36 -4.08
C GLU A 478 -18.64 -17.72 -3.97
N ARG A 479 -17.86 -18.77 -3.73
CA ARG A 479 -18.34 -20.16 -3.73
C ARG A 479 -18.35 -20.76 -2.33
N GLY A 480 -17.82 -20.05 -1.33
CA GLY A 480 -17.62 -20.58 0.01
C GLY A 480 -16.67 -21.77 0.01
N ILE A 481 -15.72 -21.87 -0.92
CA ILE A 481 -14.79 -23.00 -1.04
C ILE A 481 -13.40 -22.56 -0.57
N LEU A 482 -12.90 -23.15 0.50
CA LEU A 482 -11.49 -23.04 0.89
C LEU A 482 -10.65 -23.90 -0.06
N ARG A 483 -10.03 -23.24 -1.04
CA ARG A 483 -9.13 -23.85 -2.01
C ARG A 483 -7.68 -23.42 -1.75
N LEU A 484 -6.81 -24.40 -1.52
CA LEU A 484 -5.36 -24.19 -1.35
C LEU A 484 -4.62 -24.67 -2.60
N LEU A 485 -3.75 -23.80 -3.11
CA LEU A 485 -2.94 -23.98 -4.30
C LEU A 485 -1.48 -24.09 -3.88
N GLU A 486 -0.78 -25.12 -4.33
CA GLU A 486 0.64 -25.37 -4.07
C GLU A 486 1.45 -25.07 -5.33
N PHE A 487 2.48 -24.24 -5.20
CA PHE A 487 3.34 -23.81 -6.31
C PHE A 487 4.64 -24.60 -6.34
N THR A 488 5.18 -24.86 -7.54
CA THR A 488 6.51 -25.49 -7.65
C THR A 488 7.58 -24.52 -7.16
N ASP A 489 7.54 -23.28 -7.60
CA ASP A 489 8.53 -22.26 -7.25
C ASP A 489 7.85 -21.08 -6.55
N PHE A 490 8.63 -20.06 -6.18
CA PHE A 490 8.03 -18.85 -5.63
C PHE A 490 7.14 -18.18 -6.69
N PRO A 491 5.85 -17.95 -6.41
CA PRO A 491 4.91 -17.45 -7.40
C PRO A 491 5.27 -16.06 -7.85
N MET A 492 5.25 -15.85 -9.17
CA MET A 492 5.27 -14.53 -9.81
C MET A 492 3.86 -13.91 -9.92
N VAL A 493 2.84 -14.56 -9.33
CA VAL A 493 1.47 -14.04 -9.29
C VAL A 493 1.28 -13.05 -8.13
N PRO A 494 0.45 -12.00 -8.28
CA PRO A 494 0.13 -11.12 -7.17
C PRO A 494 -0.64 -11.87 -6.08
N TYR A 495 -0.13 -11.81 -4.86
CA TYR A 495 -0.81 -12.33 -3.68
C TYR A 495 -0.69 -11.33 -2.53
N SER A 496 -1.66 -11.36 -1.61
CA SER A 496 -1.53 -10.71 -0.31
C SER A 496 -0.96 -11.69 0.71
N ALA A 497 -0.26 -11.20 1.73
CA ALA A 497 0.05 -11.98 2.93
C ALA A 497 -0.73 -11.41 4.12
N ILE A 498 -1.14 -12.23 5.08
CA ILE A 498 -1.81 -11.76 6.29
C ILE A 498 -0.82 -11.72 7.46
N SER A 499 -0.93 -10.70 8.32
CA SER A 499 -0.15 -10.52 9.54
C SER A 499 -1.09 -10.42 10.73
N TYR A 500 -0.94 -11.28 11.73
CA TYR A 500 -1.88 -11.36 12.85
C TYR A 500 -1.24 -12.05 14.07
N PRO A 501 -1.71 -11.76 15.31
CA PRO A 501 -1.30 -12.52 16.47
C PRO A 501 -1.96 -13.92 16.47
N TRP A 502 -1.14 -14.95 16.67
CA TRP A 502 -1.59 -16.35 16.84
C TRP A 502 -2.57 -16.56 18.00
N ARG A 503 -2.47 -15.72 19.02
CA ARG A 503 -3.44 -15.57 20.12
C ARG A 503 -3.88 -14.12 20.16
N GLY A 504 -5.04 -13.87 19.58
CA GLY A 504 -5.60 -12.55 19.39
C GLY A 504 -6.45 -12.09 20.58
N VAL A 505 -7.28 -11.09 20.32
CA VAL A 505 -8.28 -10.66 21.29
C VAL A 505 -9.35 -11.75 21.37
N PRO A 506 -9.68 -12.24 22.59
CA PRO A 506 -10.69 -13.28 22.75
C PRO A 506 -12.02 -12.88 22.11
N ALA A 507 -12.69 -13.88 21.58
CA ALA A 507 -14.02 -13.74 21.03
C ALA A 507 -15.03 -14.19 22.10
N ASP A 508 -16.02 -13.34 22.42
CA ASP A 508 -17.06 -13.69 23.41
C ASP A 508 -17.85 -14.91 22.92
N THR A 509 -18.00 -15.94 23.76
CA THR A 509 -18.59 -17.24 23.35
C THR A 509 -20.02 -17.15 22.80
N ALA A 510 -20.73 -16.05 23.08
CA ALA A 510 -22.13 -15.85 22.68
C ALA A 510 -22.33 -15.17 21.30
N SER A 511 -21.29 -14.64 20.65
CA SER A 511 -21.45 -13.73 19.49
C SER A 511 -20.60 -14.09 18.26
N VAL A 512 -20.01 -15.29 18.21
CA VAL A 512 -18.94 -15.59 17.25
C VAL A 512 -19.38 -16.62 16.22
N GLY A 513 -19.21 -16.26 14.94
CA GLY A 513 -19.50 -17.08 13.77
C GLY A 513 -18.71 -18.40 13.68
N PRO A 514 -18.90 -19.15 12.57
CA PRO A 514 -18.29 -20.46 12.38
C PRO A 514 -16.77 -20.36 12.28
N ARG A 515 -16.07 -21.36 12.83
CA ARG A 515 -14.61 -21.39 12.95
C ARG A 515 -14.07 -22.81 12.86
N PHE A 516 -12.80 -22.96 12.54
CA PHE A 516 -12.16 -24.27 12.43
C PHE A 516 -10.70 -24.23 12.93
N SER A 517 -10.22 -25.38 13.40
CA SER A 517 -8.83 -25.56 13.86
C SER A 517 -7.93 -26.02 12.72
N VAL A 518 -6.61 -26.01 12.93
CA VAL A 518 -5.62 -26.59 11.99
C VAL A 518 -4.75 -27.56 12.76
N ALA A 519 -4.57 -28.77 12.20
CA ALA A 519 -3.78 -29.83 12.81
C ALA A 519 -2.30 -29.42 12.96
N GLY A 520 -1.69 -29.74 14.10
CA GLY A 520 -0.29 -29.40 14.43
C GLY A 520 -0.08 -27.97 14.93
N ALA A 521 -1.16 -27.21 15.14
CA ALA A 521 -1.10 -25.83 15.59
C ALA A 521 -2.19 -25.52 16.66
N GLU A 522 -2.56 -26.52 17.44
CA GLU A 522 -3.64 -26.49 18.44
C GLU A 522 -3.38 -25.50 19.59
N ASP A 523 -2.15 -25.01 19.73
CA ASP A 523 -1.73 -24.00 20.69
C ASP A 523 -2.06 -22.56 20.29
N ALA A 524 -2.67 -22.34 19.13
CA ALA A 524 -3.17 -21.05 18.67
C ALA A 524 -4.68 -21.03 18.47
N ASP A 525 -5.22 -19.83 18.26
CA ASP A 525 -6.65 -19.62 18.10
C ASP A 525 -7.22 -20.34 16.86
N PRO A 526 -8.51 -20.73 16.87
CA PRO A 526 -9.19 -21.22 15.68
C PRO A 526 -9.36 -20.09 14.64
N VAL A 527 -9.43 -20.47 13.37
CA VAL A 527 -9.64 -19.54 12.25
C VAL A 527 -11.12 -19.21 12.15
N GLY A 528 -11.50 -17.94 12.30
CA GLY A 528 -12.87 -17.46 12.04
C GLY A 528 -13.13 -17.37 10.54
N ILE A 529 -14.20 -18.01 10.06
CA ILE A 529 -14.57 -18.02 8.64
C ILE A 529 -14.86 -16.59 8.16
N ASP A 530 -15.55 -15.79 8.97
CA ASP A 530 -15.88 -14.40 8.63
C ASP A 530 -14.61 -13.55 8.51
N VAL A 531 -13.64 -13.69 9.41
CA VAL A 531 -12.38 -12.93 9.33
C VAL A 531 -11.58 -13.31 8.08
N LEU A 532 -11.51 -14.61 7.77
CA LEU A 532 -10.87 -15.08 6.54
C LEU A 532 -11.60 -14.56 5.29
N GLN A 533 -12.93 -14.46 5.33
CA GLN A 533 -13.73 -13.90 4.24
C GLN A 533 -13.40 -12.42 4.07
N HIS A 534 -13.37 -11.64 5.14
CA HIS A 534 -13.04 -10.22 5.08
C HIS A 534 -11.60 -10.01 4.59
N ALA A 535 -10.64 -10.85 4.98
CA ALA A 535 -9.27 -10.81 4.48
C ALA A 535 -9.19 -11.15 2.98
N CYS A 536 -9.92 -12.16 2.51
CA CYS A 536 -10.01 -12.50 1.08
C CYS A 536 -10.64 -11.35 0.28
N VAL A 537 -11.71 -10.74 0.80
CA VAL A 537 -12.35 -9.58 0.17
C VAL A 537 -11.39 -8.38 0.12
N ALA A 538 -10.69 -8.08 1.22
CA ALA A 538 -9.68 -7.03 1.25
C ALA A 538 -8.54 -7.28 0.25
N SER A 539 -8.13 -8.55 0.07
CA SER A 539 -7.15 -8.97 -0.92
C SER A 539 -7.66 -8.69 -2.35
N LEU A 540 -8.91 -9.06 -2.66
CA LEU A 540 -9.55 -8.84 -3.96
C LEU A 540 -9.73 -7.36 -4.29
N ILE A 541 -10.16 -6.53 -3.31
CA ILE A 541 -10.24 -5.04 -3.44
C ILE A 541 -8.88 -4.44 -3.86
N ARG A 542 -7.79 -5.12 -3.52
CA ARG A 542 -6.41 -4.71 -3.80
C ARG A 542 -5.79 -5.50 -4.97
N ASN A 543 -6.63 -6.10 -5.82
CA ASN A 543 -6.24 -6.86 -7.02
C ASN A 543 -5.30 -8.04 -6.72
N CYS A 544 -5.39 -8.62 -5.52
CA CYS A 544 -4.66 -9.81 -5.13
C CYS A 544 -5.64 -11.00 -5.13
N PRO A 545 -5.63 -11.86 -6.17
CA PRO A 545 -6.50 -13.03 -6.23
C PRO A 545 -6.15 -14.12 -5.21
N TYR A 546 -4.95 -14.05 -4.64
CA TYR A 546 -4.42 -15.07 -3.74
C TYR A 546 -4.02 -14.48 -2.39
N LEU A 547 -4.15 -15.28 -1.33
CA LEU A 547 -3.78 -14.92 0.03
C LEU A 547 -2.84 -15.96 0.65
N TRP A 548 -1.72 -15.52 1.20
CA TRP A 548 -0.86 -16.34 2.04
C TRP A 548 -1.19 -16.14 3.51
N MET A 549 -1.36 -17.24 4.23
CA MET A 549 -1.56 -17.27 5.68
C MET A 549 -0.76 -18.41 6.27
N ASP A 550 0.21 -18.11 7.14
CA ASP A 550 1.07 -19.09 7.79
C ASP A 550 0.29 -20.29 8.38
N ARG A 551 -0.88 -20.06 8.98
CA ARG A 551 -1.75 -21.10 9.54
C ARG A 551 -2.17 -22.16 8.54
N LEU A 552 -2.52 -21.76 7.32
CA LEU A 552 -3.14 -22.63 6.30
C LEU A 552 -2.15 -23.03 5.20
N CYS A 553 -1.14 -22.20 4.96
CA CYS A 553 -0.18 -22.37 3.87
C CYS A 553 1.11 -23.11 4.29
N ILE A 554 1.32 -23.33 5.58
CA ILE A 554 2.46 -24.08 6.13
C ILE A 554 2.00 -25.46 6.61
N MET A 555 2.78 -26.49 6.33
CA MET A 555 2.55 -27.82 6.90
C MET A 555 2.98 -27.82 8.37
N GLN A 556 2.05 -27.48 9.27
CA GLN A 556 2.32 -27.27 10.70
C GLN A 556 2.89 -28.52 11.40
N THR A 557 2.48 -29.71 10.94
CA THR A 557 2.94 -31.02 11.44
C THR A 557 4.33 -31.41 10.93
N ASN A 558 4.87 -30.76 9.89
CA ASN A 558 6.12 -31.11 9.25
C ASN A 558 7.27 -30.17 9.67
N ARG A 559 8.33 -30.72 10.28
CA ARG A 559 9.48 -29.93 10.76
C ARG A 559 10.35 -29.38 9.62
N ALA A 560 10.53 -30.14 8.54
CA ALA A 560 11.34 -29.71 7.39
C ALA A 560 10.66 -28.54 6.67
N ASP A 561 9.34 -28.63 6.45
CA ASP A 561 8.55 -27.53 5.86
C ASP A 561 8.61 -26.29 6.75
N ARG A 562 8.35 -26.39 8.06
CA ARG A 562 8.45 -25.22 8.97
C ARG A 562 9.82 -24.55 8.95
N ASN A 563 10.90 -25.32 8.99
CA ASN A 563 12.25 -24.77 8.92
C ASN A 563 12.51 -24.07 7.57
N TRP A 564 12.03 -24.66 6.47
CA TRP A 564 12.12 -24.05 5.15
C TRP A 564 11.30 -22.75 5.09
N GLN A 565 10.06 -22.75 5.59
CA GLN A 565 9.18 -21.58 5.61
C GLN A 565 9.80 -20.45 6.46
N ILE A 566 10.38 -20.75 7.63
CA ILE A 566 11.07 -19.74 8.45
C ILE A 566 12.22 -19.07 7.68
N ARG A 567 13.03 -19.86 6.97
CA ARG A 567 14.13 -19.32 6.15
C ARG A 567 13.63 -18.44 5.01
N HIS A 568 12.45 -18.73 4.44
CA HIS A 568 11.90 -18.03 3.29
C HIS A 568 10.81 -17.01 3.65
N MET A 569 10.45 -16.85 4.93
CA MET A 569 9.29 -16.04 5.32
C MET A 569 9.48 -14.57 4.95
N TYR A 570 10.69 -14.03 5.11
CA TYR A 570 11.01 -12.69 4.63
C TYR A 570 10.75 -12.55 3.12
N ARG A 571 11.13 -13.56 2.32
CA ARG A 571 10.86 -13.59 0.88
C ARG A 571 9.36 -13.68 0.57
N VAL A 572 8.58 -14.41 1.38
CA VAL A 572 7.10 -14.41 1.27
C VAL A 572 6.52 -13.02 1.45
N TYR A 573 6.93 -12.28 2.49
CA TYR A 573 6.40 -10.93 2.72
C TYR A 573 6.97 -9.90 1.74
N LYS A 574 8.25 -9.96 1.37
CA LYS A 574 8.88 -9.06 0.38
C LYS A 574 8.26 -9.18 -1.02
N SER A 575 7.74 -10.37 -1.34
CA SER A 575 7.25 -10.69 -2.68
C SER A 575 5.75 -10.59 -2.82
N CYS A 576 5.02 -10.51 -1.70
CA CYS A 576 3.60 -10.20 -1.77
C CYS A 576 3.39 -8.79 -2.31
N ALA A 577 2.27 -8.57 -2.98
CA ALA A 577 1.87 -7.25 -3.44
C ALA A 577 1.38 -6.37 -2.28
N LEU A 578 0.93 -6.99 -1.18
CA LEU A 578 0.31 -6.33 -0.05
C LEU A 578 0.33 -7.21 1.21
N CYS A 579 0.63 -6.63 2.37
CA CYS A 579 0.35 -7.25 3.66
C CYS A 579 -0.95 -6.71 4.27
N ILE A 580 -1.81 -7.62 4.74
CA ILE A 580 -3.06 -7.32 5.44
C ILE A 580 -2.83 -7.60 6.93
N VAL A 581 -2.75 -6.53 7.73
CA VAL A 581 -2.64 -6.59 9.18
C VAL A 581 -4.03 -6.78 9.78
N VAL A 582 -4.23 -7.88 10.50
CA VAL A 582 -5.43 -8.13 11.29
C VAL A 582 -5.04 -8.09 12.77
N PRO A 583 -5.07 -6.90 13.40
CA PRO A 583 -4.40 -6.67 14.68
C PRO A 583 -5.03 -7.48 15.82
N GLY A 584 -6.33 -7.70 15.74
CA GLY A 584 -7.10 -8.49 16.72
C GLY A 584 -6.88 -9.99 16.66
N GLY A 585 -6.15 -10.51 15.67
CA GLY A 585 -6.08 -11.94 15.39
C GLY A 585 -7.20 -12.41 14.46
N ILE A 586 -7.30 -13.73 14.31
CA ILE A 586 -8.11 -14.36 13.25
C ILE A 586 -9.47 -14.87 13.72
N GLN A 587 -9.83 -14.64 14.99
CA GLN A 587 -11.14 -15.03 15.53
C GLN A 587 -12.22 -13.98 15.26
N ARG A 588 -11.86 -12.71 15.37
CA ARG A 588 -12.75 -11.57 15.09
C ARG A 588 -11.95 -10.34 14.68
N LEU A 589 -12.60 -9.44 13.95
CA LEU A 589 -12.07 -8.10 13.76
C LEU A 589 -12.26 -7.25 15.03
N VAL A 590 -11.35 -6.31 15.24
CA VAL A 590 -11.36 -5.36 16.37
C VAL A 590 -11.60 -3.94 15.86
N ARG A 591 -12.13 -3.08 16.72
CA ARG A 591 -12.22 -1.64 16.46
C ARG A 591 -10.88 -0.94 16.67
N LEU A 592 -10.74 0.30 16.20
CA LEU A 592 -9.51 1.07 16.34
C LEU A 592 -9.21 1.48 17.79
N ASN A 593 -10.22 1.49 18.67
CA ASN A 593 -10.08 1.81 20.08
C ASN A 593 -9.89 0.56 20.98
N GLU A 594 -9.68 -0.63 20.41
CA GLU A 594 -9.40 -1.88 21.13
C GLU A 594 -7.91 -2.24 21.00
N GLU A 595 -7.13 -2.10 22.08
CA GLU A 595 -5.70 -2.42 22.08
C GLU A 595 -5.44 -3.92 21.81
N THR A 596 -4.40 -4.20 21.03
CA THR A 596 -4.04 -5.56 20.61
C THR A 596 -2.57 -5.89 20.88
N SER A 597 -2.26 -7.19 20.89
CA SER A 597 -0.88 -7.67 21.08
C SER A 597 -0.01 -7.58 19.83
N TRP A 598 -0.57 -7.18 18.67
CA TRP A 598 0.11 -7.29 17.36
C TRP A 598 1.46 -6.57 17.33
N ILE A 599 1.55 -5.34 17.87
CA ILE A 599 2.78 -4.53 17.86
C ILE A 599 3.90 -5.14 18.72
N TYR A 600 3.54 -5.98 19.70
CA TYR A 600 4.49 -6.59 20.62
C TYR A 600 5.02 -7.94 20.12
N ARG A 601 4.52 -8.45 18.99
CA ARG A 601 4.98 -9.73 18.43
C ARG A 601 6.23 -9.52 17.58
N SER A 602 7.22 -10.38 17.74
CA SER A 602 8.50 -10.31 17.00
C SER A 602 8.33 -10.46 15.49
N TRP A 603 7.63 -11.51 15.06
CA TRP A 603 7.41 -11.80 13.64
C TRP A 603 6.68 -10.69 12.89
N THR A 604 5.72 -10.01 13.53
CA THR A 604 4.92 -8.96 12.88
C THR A 604 5.74 -7.75 12.42
N LEU A 605 6.99 -7.58 12.89
CA LEU A 605 7.88 -6.53 12.41
C LEU A 605 8.29 -6.73 10.95
N GLN A 606 8.78 -7.91 10.58
CA GLN A 606 9.13 -8.18 9.18
C GLN A 606 7.89 -8.25 8.30
N GLU A 607 6.75 -8.68 8.86
CA GLU A 607 5.48 -8.74 8.14
C GLU A 607 4.98 -7.34 7.77
N ALA A 608 5.36 -6.32 8.53
CA ALA A 608 5.07 -4.92 8.24
C ALA A 608 6.11 -4.26 7.33
N LEU A 609 7.40 -4.57 7.52
CA LEU A 609 8.51 -3.87 6.86
C LEU A 609 9.03 -4.50 5.58
N ALA A 610 8.85 -5.81 5.38
CA ALA A 610 9.30 -6.49 4.16
C ALA A 610 8.42 -6.20 2.93
N PRO A 611 7.07 -6.16 3.04
CA PRO A 611 6.19 -5.89 1.89
C PRO A 611 6.37 -4.50 1.31
N PRO A 612 6.05 -4.30 0.02
CA PRO A 612 6.00 -2.97 -0.60
C PRO A 612 4.87 -2.10 -0.06
N ALA A 613 3.81 -2.70 0.50
CA ALA A 613 2.68 -2.00 1.10
C ALA A 613 2.03 -2.84 2.22
N ALA A 614 1.48 -2.16 3.22
CA ALA A 614 0.70 -2.79 4.30
C ALA A 614 -0.57 -2.00 4.61
N ILE A 615 -1.68 -2.71 4.83
CA ILE A 615 -2.97 -2.16 5.25
C ILE A 615 -3.46 -2.83 6.53
N VAL A 616 -4.29 -2.15 7.31
CA VAL A 616 -4.95 -2.70 8.50
C VAL A 616 -6.40 -3.02 8.13
N LEU A 617 -6.86 -4.23 8.42
CA LEU A 617 -8.26 -4.65 8.34
C LEU A 617 -8.87 -4.62 9.75
N PHE A 618 -9.92 -3.82 9.93
CA PHE A 618 -10.55 -3.59 11.24
C PHE A 618 -12.08 -3.54 11.14
N SER A 619 -12.76 -3.74 12.27
CA SER A 619 -14.21 -3.59 12.41
C SER A 619 -14.58 -2.12 12.22
N TRP A 620 -15.56 -1.84 11.38
CA TRP A 620 -15.92 -0.46 11.05
C TRP A 620 -17.35 -0.36 10.52
N GLU A 621 -18.18 0.44 11.18
CA GLU A 621 -19.55 0.72 10.77
C GLU A 621 -19.77 2.20 10.39
N LEU A 622 -18.73 3.03 10.19
CA LEU A 622 -18.92 4.45 9.82
C LEU A 622 -18.91 4.68 8.30
N GLY A 623 -18.75 3.63 7.50
CA GLY A 623 -18.72 3.69 6.04
C GLY A 623 -17.36 4.11 5.50
N TRP A 624 -17.30 4.35 4.19
CA TRP A 624 -16.09 4.84 3.52
C TRP A 624 -15.91 6.35 3.73
N GLY A 625 -14.66 6.81 3.66
CA GLY A 625 -14.35 8.22 3.79
C GLY A 625 -12.87 8.50 3.87
N GLU A 626 -12.53 9.77 3.96
CA GLU A 626 -11.16 10.23 4.09
C GLU A 626 -10.76 10.30 5.57
N THR A 627 -9.50 10.06 5.84
CA THR A 627 -8.93 10.25 7.17
C THR A 627 -7.69 11.12 7.09
N SER A 628 -7.52 11.98 8.08
CA SER A 628 -6.32 12.77 8.30
C SER A 628 -5.82 12.56 9.73
N VAL A 629 -4.52 12.74 9.92
CA VAL A 629 -3.90 12.72 11.26
C VAL A 629 -2.91 13.87 11.35
N SER A 630 -1.98 13.99 10.39
CA SER A 630 -0.92 15.00 10.40
C SER A 630 -0.82 15.80 9.09
N ARG A 631 -0.41 15.18 7.98
CA ARG A 631 -0.10 15.88 6.71
C ARG A 631 -0.59 15.21 5.43
N SER A 632 -1.00 13.95 5.47
CA SER A 632 -1.42 13.23 4.27
C SER A 632 -2.80 12.59 4.49
N PRO A 633 -3.81 12.97 3.70
CA PRO A 633 -5.08 12.28 3.73
C PRO A 633 -4.86 10.83 3.28
N ALA A 634 -5.46 9.89 4.01
CA ALA A 634 -5.55 8.50 3.64
C ALA A 634 -7.02 8.10 3.49
N LEU A 635 -7.27 6.97 2.82
CA LEU A 635 -8.62 6.50 2.56
C LEU A 635 -8.96 5.35 3.51
N VAL A 636 -10.10 5.46 4.19
CA VAL A 636 -10.76 4.34 4.85
C VAL A 636 -11.73 3.74 3.85
N ARG A 637 -11.39 2.56 3.32
CA ARG A 637 -12.24 1.83 2.37
C ARG A 637 -13.01 0.75 3.10
N GLU A 638 -14.31 0.72 2.93
CA GLU A 638 -15.12 -0.39 3.45
C GLU A 638 -14.68 -1.72 2.81
N VAL A 639 -14.81 -2.84 3.50
CA VAL A 639 -14.50 -4.18 2.95
C VAL A 639 -15.78 -4.99 2.87
N VAL A 640 -16.49 -5.04 3.99
CA VAL A 640 -17.85 -5.56 4.06
C VAL A 640 -18.74 -4.44 4.62
N PRO A 641 -19.82 -4.04 3.91
CA PRO A 641 -20.62 -2.88 4.28
C PRO A 641 -21.17 -2.95 5.70
N GLY A 642 -20.92 -1.90 6.47
CA GLY A 642 -21.36 -1.79 7.85
C GLY A 642 -20.72 -2.82 8.80
N GLN A 643 -19.61 -3.45 8.42
CA GLN A 643 -18.93 -4.44 9.25
C GLN A 643 -17.43 -4.20 9.37
N SER A 644 -16.74 -3.87 8.28
CA SER A 644 -15.28 -3.74 8.27
C SER A 644 -14.76 -2.78 7.23
N ALA A 645 -13.55 -2.29 7.47
CA ALA A 645 -12.83 -1.41 6.56
C ALA A 645 -11.32 -1.69 6.58
N ILE A 646 -10.63 -1.15 5.58
CA ILE A 646 -9.18 -1.13 5.44
C ILE A 646 -8.65 0.30 5.34
N ALA A 647 -7.47 0.52 5.91
CA ALA A 647 -6.70 1.76 5.78
C ALA A 647 -5.19 1.44 5.76
N PRO A 648 -4.34 2.33 5.20
CA PRO A 648 -2.88 2.14 5.24
C PRO A 648 -2.35 1.96 6.67
N LEU A 649 -1.41 1.04 6.87
CA LEU A 649 -0.81 0.80 8.19
C LEU A 649 -0.12 2.05 8.74
N THR A 650 0.55 2.83 7.90
CA THR A 650 1.19 4.10 8.28
C THR A 650 0.18 5.09 8.87
N ALA A 651 -0.99 5.25 8.25
CA ALA A 651 -2.04 6.14 8.74
C ALA A 651 -2.57 5.71 10.12
N ILE A 652 -2.76 4.40 10.33
CA ILE A 652 -3.22 3.87 11.63
C ILE A 652 -2.12 3.96 12.70
N LEU A 653 -0.85 3.79 12.33
CA LEU A 653 0.28 3.99 13.26
C LEU A 653 0.40 5.44 13.69
N GLU A 654 0.29 6.39 12.75
CA GLU A 654 0.24 7.83 13.08
C GLU A 654 -0.94 8.14 13.99
N ALA A 655 -2.13 7.63 13.66
CA ALA A 655 -3.33 7.81 14.48
C ALA A 655 -3.14 7.25 15.91
N CYS A 656 -2.49 6.10 16.07
CA CYS A 656 -2.17 5.55 17.38
C CYS A 656 -1.10 6.39 18.12
N ALA A 657 -0.14 6.95 17.40
CA ALA A 657 0.92 7.79 17.98
C ALA A 657 0.36 9.11 18.55
N VAL A 658 -0.62 9.72 17.87
CA VAL A 658 -1.31 10.95 18.34
C VAL A 658 -2.58 10.64 19.15
N GLY A 659 -3.07 9.41 19.10
CA GLY A 659 -4.22 8.93 19.84
C GLY A 659 -5.59 9.08 19.17
N PHE A 660 -5.70 9.69 18.01
CA PHE A 660 -6.98 9.79 17.32
C PHE A 660 -6.81 9.69 15.82
N LEU A 661 -7.92 9.33 15.17
CA LEU A 661 -8.08 9.33 13.74
C LEU A 661 -9.17 10.35 13.41
N SER A 662 -8.83 11.41 12.66
CA SER A 662 -9.87 12.25 12.07
C SER A 662 -10.44 11.55 10.85
N PHE A 663 -11.76 11.51 10.73
CA PHE A 663 -12.48 10.80 9.69
C PHE A 663 -13.60 11.68 9.14
N ILE A 664 -13.60 11.88 7.83
CA ILE A 664 -14.62 12.60 7.08
C ILE A 664 -15.38 11.57 6.25
N PRO A 665 -16.61 11.19 6.65
CA PRO A 665 -17.43 10.27 5.87
C PRO A 665 -17.70 10.86 4.49
N SER A 666 -17.61 10.03 3.45
CA SER A 666 -18.00 10.48 2.13
C SER A 666 -19.53 10.41 1.97
N ALA A 667 -20.12 11.39 1.28
CA ALA A 667 -21.54 11.79 1.34
C ALA A 667 -22.59 10.72 0.95
N ILE A 668 -22.20 9.49 0.59
CA ILE A 668 -23.07 8.43 0.07
C ILE A 668 -23.62 7.53 1.21
N GLY A 669 -23.90 8.08 2.39
CA GLY A 669 -24.20 7.24 3.57
C GLY A 669 -24.99 7.83 4.73
N LEU A 670 -25.75 8.91 4.46
CA LEU A 670 -26.46 9.84 5.37
C LEU A 670 -25.61 10.96 5.98
N PRO A 671 -26.16 12.17 6.09
CA PRO A 671 -25.56 13.25 6.85
C PRO A 671 -25.71 12.95 8.35
N LEU A 672 -24.61 12.73 9.06
CA LEU A 672 -24.58 13.14 10.47
C LEU A 672 -24.74 14.66 10.45
N HIS A 673 -25.96 15.15 10.67
CA HIS A 673 -26.31 16.56 10.59
C HIS A 673 -25.23 17.45 11.26
N GLY A 674 -24.55 18.28 10.45
CA GLY A 674 -23.65 19.32 10.94
C GLY A 674 -22.24 18.90 11.38
N VAL A 675 -21.83 17.63 11.25
CA VAL A 675 -20.47 17.20 11.65
C VAL A 675 -19.58 17.02 10.42
N ALA A 676 -18.69 18.01 10.18
CA ALA A 676 -17.75 18.01 9.06
C ALA A 676 -16.58 17.02 9.23
N GLU A 677 -16.28 16.59 10.45
CA GLU A 677 -15.13 15.74 10.79
C GLU A 677 -15.41 14.97 12.10
N LEU A 678 -15.22 13.66 12.08
CA LEU A 678 -15.34 12.77 13.24
C LEU A 678 -13.96 12.43 13.79
N ARG A 679 -13.72 12.69 15.08
CA ARG A 679 -12.49 12.26 15.76
C ARG A 679 -12.73 10.94 16.48
N VAL A 680 -12.10 9.87 16.02
CA VAL A 680 -12.23 8.52 16.56
C VAL A 680 -11.00 8.18 17.39
N ILE A 681 -11.18 7.64 18.59
CA ILE A 681 -10.04 7.16 19.40
C ILE A 681 -9.30 6.05 18.65
N ALA A 682 -7.99 6.20 18.50
CA ALA A 682 -7.10 5.20 17.94
C ALA A 682 -6.11 4.73 19.02
N SER A 683 -6.19 3.45 19.37
CA SER A 683 -5.35 2.78 20.37
C SER A 683 -5.07 1.31 20.06
N VAL A 684 -5.39 0.84 18.84
CA VAL A 684 -5.28 -0.57 18.43
C VAL A 684 -3.87 -1.15 18.57
N PHE A 685 -2.84 -0.30 18.50
CA PHE A 685 -1.43 -0.67 18.71
C PHE A 685 -0.83 -0.13 20.02
N SER A 686 -1.52 0.74 20.76
CA SER A 686 -1.03 1.27 22.04
C SER A 686 -2.14 1.99 22.79
N SER A 687 -2.39 1.59 24.05
CA SER A 687 -3.37 2.24 24.95
C SER A 687 -2.69 3.14 26.00
N PRO A 688 -3.40 4.17 26.51
CA PRO A 688 -3.03 4.87 27.76
C PRO A 688 -2.98 3.97 29.00
N GLU A 689 -3.86 2.97 29.08
CA GLU A 689 -4.11 2.20 30.31
C GLU A 689 -3.04 1.14 30.60
N SER A 690 -2.30 0.70 29.57
CA SER A 690 -1.26 -0.33 29.67
C SER A 690 -0.02 0.10 30.46
N HIS A 691 0.13 1.41 30.75
CA HIS A 691 1.19 1.96 31.59
C HIS A 691 0.79 2.19 33.06
N SER A 692 -0.36 1.67 33.49
CA SER A 692 -0.79 1.73 34.89
C SER A 692 -0.08 0.65 35.71
N ARG A 693 0.68 1.04 36.75
CA ARG A 693 1.28 0.12 37.73
C ARG A 693 0.19 -0.84 38.26
N PRO A 694 0.38 -2.17 38.21
CA PRO A 694 -0.52 -3.08 38.92
C PRO A 694 -0.36 -2.83 40.43
N GLY A 695 -1.34 -2.15 41.05
CA GLY A 695 -1.46 -2.03 42.51
C GLY A 695 -1.14 -0.68 43.15
N SER A 696 -0.99 0.44 42.42
CA SER A 696 -0.87 1.76 43.06
C SER A 696 -2.24 2.31 43.48
N ALA A 697 -2.38 2.72 44.74
CA ALA A 697 -3.61 3.26 45.33
C ALA A 697 -4.06 4.63 44.76
N ASP A 698 -3.27 5.25 43.88
CA ASP A 698 -3.54 6.57 43.29
C ASP A 698 -4.32 6.51 41.96
N ALA A 699 -5.36 5.67 41.89
CA ALA A 699 -6.28 5.59 40.75
C ALA A 699 -7.23 6.81 40.60
N LYS A 700 -6.89 7.96 41.20
CA LYS A 700 -7.69 9.19 41.16
C LYS A 700 -7.12 10.30 40.28
N ALA A 701 -5.88 10.18 39.80
CA ALA A 701 -5.42 10.97 38.67
C ALA A 701 -5.83 10.22 37.39
N ALA A 702 -6.62 10.84 36.52
CA ALA A 702 -6.94 10.24 35.23
C ALA A 702 -5.61 9.84 34.54
N PRO A 703 -5.44 8.60 34.06
CA PRO A 703 -4.20 8.17 33.43
C PRO A 703 -3.96 9.07 32.21
N SER A 704 -2.90 9.89 32.26
CA SER A 704 -2.52 10.74 31.15
C SER A 704 -2.11 9.84 29.98
N ARG A 705 -2.75 10.03 28.84
CA ARG A 705 -2.45 9.34 27.58
C ARG A 705 -0.98 9.55 27.22
N ARG A 706 -0.18 8.46 27.22
CA ARG A 706 1.20 8.50 26.73
C ARG A 706 1.17 8.62 25.20
N LEU A 707 1.08 9.84 24.70
CA LEU A 707 1.31 10.16 23.29
C LEU A 707 2.70 9.69 22.88
N LEU A 708 2.88 9.34 21.61
CA LEU A 708 4.16 8.89 21.04
C LEU A 708 4.71 7.60 21.68
N SER A 709 3.87 6.56 21.78
CA SER A 709 4.32 5.26 22.31
C SER A 709 5.55 4.76 21.55
N PRO A 710 6.68 4.44 22.23
CA PRO A 710 7.96 4.11 21.58
C PRO A 710 7.89 2.97 20.56
N ASN A 711 7.10 1.94 20.83
CA ASN A 711 6.92 0.79 19.94
C ASN A 711 6.23 1.16 18.62
N VAL A 712 5.23 2.04 18.67
CA VAL A 712 4.54 2.60 17.49
C VAL A 712 5.47 3.52 16.74
N VAL A 713 6.14 4.45 17.43
CA VAL A 713 7.06 5.42 16.82
C VAL A 713 8.21 4.74 16.08
N ALA A 714 8.85 3.74 16.68
CA ALA A 714 9.94 3.01 16.02
C ALA A 714 9.49 2.34 14.72
N LEU A 715 8.28 1.77 14.70
CA LEU A 715 7.72 1.19 13.47
C LEU A 715 7.37 2.27 12.45
N SER A 716 6.79 3.40 12.87
CA SER A 716 6.49 4.54 11.99
C SER A 716 7.75 5.08 11.29
N ILE A 717 8.85 5.27 12.02
CA ILE A 717 10.14 5.69 11.45
C ILE A 717 10.62 4.67 10.41
N ALA A 718 10.56 3.37 10.73
CA ALA A 718 11.01 2.31 9.83
C ALA A 718 10.14 2.16 8.56
N MET A 719 8.92 2.71 8.56
CA MET A 719 7.99 2.73 7.43
C MET A 719 7.95 4.07 6.69
N ASP A 720 8.60 5.11 7.21
CA ASP A 720 8.55 6.45 6.63
C ASP A 720 9.41 6.52 5.36
N PRO A 721 8.82 6.73 4.17
CA PRO A 721 9.56 6.70 2.91
C PRO A 721 10.53 7.88 2.74
N ILE A 722 10.36 8.97 3.49
CA ILE A 722 11.24 10.15 3.44
C ILE A 722 12.47 9.90 4.31
N LEU A 723 12.26 9.39 5.52
CA LEU A 723 13.35 9.16 6.48
C LEU A 723 14.22 7.95 6.08
N THR A 724 13.59 6.90 5.56
CA THR A 724 14.28 5.64 5.22
C THR A 724 15.12 5.69 3.94
N VAL A 725 15.19 6.85 3.27
CA VAL A 725 16.20 7.11 2.24
C VAL A 725 17.62 7.00 2.83
N GLU A 726 17.80 7.33 4.10
CA GLU A 726 19.06 7.08 4.80
C GLU A 726 19.15 5.63 5.29
N PRO A 727 20.21 4.89 4.92
CA PRO A 727 20.29 3.44 5.17
C PRO A 727 20.30 3.09 6.66
N ASP A 728 20.93 3.92 7.49
CA ASP A 728 21.04 3.68 8.93
C ASP A 728 19.72 3.93 9.68
N VAL A 729 18.82 4.78 9.14
CA VAL A 729 17.54 5.11 9.79
C VAL A 729 16.65 3.89 9.89
N ARG A 730 16.39 3.23 8.76
CA ARG A 730 15.51 2.06 8.71
C ARG A 730 16.06 0.91 9.55
N ALA A 731 17.37 0.68 9.44
CA ALA A 731 18.07 -0.37 10.17
C ALA A 731 18.03 -0.13 11.69
N HIS A 732 18.30 1.10 12.13
CA HIS A 732 18.26 1.48 13.54
C HIS A 732 16.83 1.38 14.13
N ALA A 733 15.84 1.88 13.39
CA ALA A 733 14.44 1.81 13.79
C ALA A 733 13.91 0.36 13.85
N ALA A 734 14.39 -0.51 12.96
CA ALA A 734 14.11 -1.95 13.03
C ALA A 734 14.68 -2.57 14.32
N TRP A 735 15.91 -2.24 14.73
CA TRP A 735 16.47 -2.67 16.02
C TRP A 735 15.67 -2.14 17.21
N GLN A 736 15.30 -0.86 17.20
CA GLN A 736 14.44 -0.26 18.23
C GLN A 736 13.12 -1.02 18.37
N SER A 737 12.41 -1.24 17.25
CA SER A 737 11.15 -1.96 17.26
C SER A 737 11.32 -3.41 17.73
N ALA A 738 12.38 -4.11 17.30
CA ALA A 738 12.66 -5.49 17.70
C ALA A 738 12.90 -5.65 19.21
N LEU A 739 13.51 -4.67 19.87
CA LEU A 739 13.77 -4.69 21.31
C LEU A 739 12.49 -4.59 22.15
N MET A 740 11.43 -3.98 21.61
CA MET A 740 10.14 -3.83 22.28
C MET A 740 9.16 -4.98 21.98
N ARG A 741 9.62 -6.01 21.26
CA ARG A 741 8.82 -7.16 20.84
C ARG A 741 9.21 -8.44 21.56
N THR A 742 8.35 -9.46 21.49
CA THR A 742 8.49 -10.75 22.15
C THR A 742 8.21 -11.93 21.22
N SER A 743 8.73 -13.09 21.58
CA SER A 743 8.49 -14.37 20.91
C SER A 743 8.34 -15.48 21.95
N SER A 744 7.73 -16.60 21.59
CA SER A 744 7.75 -17.80 22.43
C SER A 744 9.14 -18.44 22.51
N ARG A 745 9.99 -18.23 21.50
CA ARG A 745 11.37 -18.74 21.45
C ARG A 745 12.36 -17.58 21.39
N PRO A 746 13.34 -17.50 22.30
CA PRO A 746 14.34 -16.43 22.28
C PRO A 746 15.09 -16.27 20.96
N VAL A 747 15.40 -17.36 20.26
CA VAL A 747 16.12 -17.31 18.97
C VAL A 747 15.29 -16.68 17.85
N ASP A 748 13.96 -16.84 17.89
CA ASP A 748 13.06 -16.31 16.85
C ASP A 748 13.06 -14.77 16.84
N MET A 749 13.45 -14.12 17.95
CA MET A 749 13.68 -12.67 18.00
C MET A 749 14.73 -12.19 16.99
N VAL A 750 15.67 -13.07 16.61
CA VAL A 750 16.73 -12.78 15.64
C VAL A 750 16.28 -13.19 14.24
N PHE A 751 15.68 -14.38 14.10
CA PHE A 751 15.19 -14.85 12.79
C PHE A 751 14.07 -13.96 12.23
N SER A 752 13.27 -13.32 13.09
CA SER A 752 12.21 -12.40 12.68
C SER A 752 12.70 -11.09 12.08
N ILE A 753 13.99 -10.77 12.18
CA ILE A 753 14.55 -9.51 11.67
C ILE A 753 15.73 -9.70 10.72
N MET A 754 16.34 -10.88 10.63
CA MET A 754 17.55 -11.10 9.80
C MET A 754 17.36 -10.65 8.35
N GLY A 755 16.20 -10.94 7.75
CA GLY A 755 15.88 -10.57 6.37
C GLY A 755 15.77 -9.06 6.15
N LEU A 756 15.40 -8.28 7.17
CA LEU A 756 15.35 -6.81 7.11
C LEU A 756 16.74 -6.18 6.91
N PHE A 757 17.80 -6.91 7.24
CA PHE A 757 19.19 -6.51 7.04
C PHE A 757 19.86 -7.23 5.86
N GLY A 758 19.10 -7.96 5.04
CA GLY A 758 19.66 -8.74 3.92
C GLY A 758 20.46 -9.97 4.36
N VAL A 759 20.24 -10.46 5.58
CA VAL A 759 20.95 -11.64 6.13
C VAL A 759 20.01 -12.84 6.19
N THR A 760 20.53 -14.02 5.84
CA THR A 760 19.82 -15.30 6.06
C THR A 760 20.69 -16.22 6.91
N LEU A 761 20.23 -16.54 8.11
CA LEU A 761 20.85 -17.52 9.00
C LEU A 761 20.19 -18.89 8.83
N ASP A 762 20.93 -19.97 9.10
CA ASP A 762 20.37 -21.31 9.18
C ASP A 762 19.72 -21.55 10.57
N PRO A 763 18.38 -21.68 10.68
CA PRO A 763 17.72 -21.90 11.97
C PRO A 763 18.07 -23.24 12.63
N SER A 764 18.54 -24.22 11.86
CA SER A 764 18.96 -25.53 12.39
C SER A 764 20.31 -25.50 13.10
N ALA A 765 21.09 -24.44 12.91
CA ALA A 765 22.38 -24.24 13.57
C ALA A 765 22.26 -23.73 15.01
N PHE A 766 21.07 -23.32 15.45
CA PHE A 766 20.85 -22.69 16.76
C PHE A 766 19.83 -23.46 17.61
N HIS A 767 20.04 -23.50 18.92
CA HIS A 767 19.04 -23.99 19.86
C HIS A 767 17.92 -22.94 20.05
N LYS A 768 16.69 -23.38 20.39
CA LYS A 768 15.53 -22.49 20.56
C LYS A 768 15.74 -21.34 21.57
N ASP A 769 16.60 -21.58 22.56
CA ASP A 769 16.91 -20.64 23.65
C ASP A 769 18.20 -19.82 23.38
N ASP A 770 18.89 -20.08 22.26
CA ASP A 770 20.19 -19.47 21.95
C ASP A 770 20.05 -18.14 21.20
N ARG A 771 19.48 -17.15 21.87
CA ARG A 771 19.34 -15.78 21.33
C ARG A 771 20.68 -15.10 21.09
N ARG A 772 21.66 -15.34 21.98
CA ARG A 772 22.94 -14.62 21.98
C ARG A 772 23.82 -15.02 20.81
N ALA A 773 24.04 -16.32 20.58
CA ALA A 773 24.86 -16.74 19.45
C ALA A 773 24.23 -16.33 18.12
N ALA A 774 22.89 -16.42 18.00
CA ALA A 774 22.18 -15.94 16.82
C ALA A 774 22.36 -14.43 16.60
N THR A 775 22.34 -13.62 17.68
CA THR A 775 22.57 -12.17 17.59
C THR A 775 23.99 -11.84 17.14
N ILE A 776 25.00 -12.55 17.66
CA ILE A 776 26.41 -12.40 17.22
C ILE A 776 26.52 -12.75 15.73
N ALA A 777 25.94 -13.88 15.30
CA ALA A 777 25.98 -14.30 13.90
C ALA A 777 25.29 -13.29 12.97
N LEU A 778 24.15 -12.72 13.39
CA LEU A 778 23.47 -11.66 12.64
C LEU A 778 24.34 -10.40 12.55
N ALA A 779 24.88 -9.92 13.66
CA ALA A 779 25.73 -8.72 13.70
C ALA A 779 27.00 -8.89 12.85
N GLN A 780 27.65 -10.05 12.92
CA GLN A 780 28.79 -10.39 12.07
C GLN A 780 28.43 -10.35 10.57
N ALA A 781 27.26 -10.89 10.19
CA ALA A 781 26.81 -10.89 8.81
C ALA A 781 26.48 -9.48 8.30
N ILE A 782 25.83 -8.64 9.12
CA ILE A 782 25.55 -7.22 8.82
C ILE A 782 26.86 -6.46 8.56
N LEU A 783 27.85 -6.61 9.44
CA LEU A 783 29.14 -5.93 9.29
C LEU A 783 29.91 -6.44 8.07
N LYS A 784 29.89 -7.75 7.80
CA LYS A 784 30.53 -8.34 6.61
C LYS A 784 29.93 -7.84 5.30
N SER A 785 28.65 -7.47 5.29
CA SER A 785 28.02 -6.87 4.11
C SER A 785 28.31 -5.37 3.96
N GLY A 786 29.19 -4.79 4.80
CA GLY A 786 29.58 -3.38 4.75
C GLY A 786 28.58 -2.40 5.38
N GLN A 787 27.54 -2.89 6.06
CA GLN A 787 26.56 -2.07 6.77
C GLN A 787 27.12 -1.57 8.12
N SER A 788 26.55 -0.48 8.64
CA SER A 788 26.90 0.10 9.94
C SER A 788 26.37 -0.73 11.13
N ALA A 789 26.96 -0.56 12.31
CA ALA A 789 26.51 -1.15 13.56
C ALA A 789 25.23 -0.45 14.08
N SER A 790 24.14 -0.59 13.33
CA SER A 790 22.86 0.12 13.55
C SER A 790 22.16 -0.23 14.87
N TRP A 791 22.59 -1.28 15.57
CA TRP A 791 22.09 -1.61 16.92
C TRP A 791 22.62 -0.69 18.02
N LEU A 792 23.74 0.02 17.78
CA LEU A 792 24.31 0.93 18.77
C LEU A 792 23.34 2.09 19.06
N GLY A 793 23.05 2.32 20.34
CA GLY A 793 22.10 3.35 20.77
C GLY A 793 20.62 3.02 20.49
N ALA A 794 20.28 1.81 20.02
CA ALA A 794 18.89 1.40 19.75
C ALA A 794 18.01 1.39 21.02
N ALA A 795 18.61 1.32 22.21
CA ALA A 795 17.92 1.56 23.47
C ALA A 795 18.83 2.36 24.39
N PHE A 796 18.92 3.66 24.10
CA PHE A 796 19.87 4.61 24.67
C PHE A 796 19.85 4.70 26.21
N THR A 797 18.70 4.43 26.82
CA THR A 797 18.43 4.51 28.25
C THR A 797 18.47 3.14 28.95
N LEU A 798 18.51 2.03 28.20
CA LEU A 798 18.67 0.70 28.78
C LEU A 798 20.14 0.42 29.06
N LYS A 799 20.41 -0.27 30.16
CA LYS A 799 21.77 -0.72 30.48
C LYS A 799 22.28 -1.70 29.42
N PRO A 800 23.57 -1.62 29.06
CA PRO A 800 24.22 -2.61 28.21
C PRO A 800 24.16 -4.04 28.77
N ASP A 801 24.11 -5.05 27.90
CA ASP A 801 24.20 -6.46 28.28
C ASP A 801 25.63 -6.77 28.74
N ARG A 802 25.75 -7.45 29.89
CA ARG A 802 27.06 -7.75 30.50
C ARG A 802 27.95 -8.68 29.68
N CYS A 803 27.38 -9.48 28.78
CA CYS A 803 28.14 -10.43 27.96
C CYS A 803 28.27 -9.95 26.51
N LEU A 804 27.36 -9.10 26.05
CA LEU A 804 27.39 -8.52 24.71
C LEU A 804 27.29 -7.00 24.81
N SER A 805 28.40 -6.39 25.24
CA SER A 805 28.45 -5.01 25.75
C SER A 805 27.94 -3.93 24.79
N THR A 806 27.96 -4.15 23.48
CA THR A 806 27.42 -3.18 22.50
C THR A 806 25.91 -3.27 22.30
N PHE A 807 25.23 -4.21 22.95
CA PHE A 807 23.78 -4.40 22.89
C PHE A 807 23.15 -4.03 24.22
N PRO A 808 21.90 -3.54 24.23
CA PRO A 808 21.16 -3.38 25.47
C PRO A 808 20.85 -4.74 26.10
N MET A 809 20.57 -4.74 27.39
CA MET A 809 20.08 -5.92 28.10
C MET A 809 18.89 -6.54 27.37
N PHE A 810 18.98 -7.84 27.08
CA PHE A 810 17.91 -8.52 26.35
C PHE A 810 16.65 -8.66 27.23
N PRO A 811 15.47 -8.26 26.71
CA PRO A 811 14.22 -8.50 27.42
C PRO A 811 13.92 -9.98 27.56
N ARG A 812 13.22 -10.33 28.64
CA ARG A 812 12.63 -11.67 28.80
C ARG A 812 11.54 -11.84 27.76
N THR A 813 11.53 -13.00 27.13
CA THR A 813 10.56 -13.36 26.10
C THR A 813 9.34 -14.02 26.74
N SER A 814 8.14 -13.70 26.25
CA SER A 814 6.89 -14.34 26.66
C SER A 814 6.03 -14.68 25.43
N VAL A 815 5.12 -15.66 25.57
CA VAL A 815 4.26 -16.14 24.46
C VAL A 815 3.21 -15.09 24.06
N SER A 816 2.81 -14.24 25.00
CA SER A 816 1.85 -13.15 24.80
C SER A 816 2.08 -12.10 25.89
N GLY A 817 2.74 -11.00 25.55
CA GLY A 817 2.96 -9.92 26.50
C GLY A 817 4.02 -8.91 26.04
N MET A 818 4.09 -7.82 26.78
CA MET A 818 5.06 -6.76 26.58
C MET A 818 6.49 -7.24 26.88
N ALA A 819 7.49 -6.63 26.25
CA ALA A 819 8.89 -6.94 26.53
C ALA A 819 9.28 -6.41 27.91
N LEU A 820 9.76 -7.27 28.80
CA LEU A 820 10.11 -6.89 30.18
C LEU A 820 11.61 -7.09 30.46
N VAL A 821 12.20 -6.15 31.20
CA VAL A 821 13.58 -6.24 31.71
C VAL A 821 13.61 -6.09 33.23
N GLN A 822 14.59 -6.70 33.86
CA GLN A 822 14.79 -6.63 35.31
C GLN A 822 15.63 -5.38 35.65
N THR A 823 15.10 -4.54 36.53
CA THR A 823 15.79 -3.32 36.99
C THR A 823 16.65 -3.58 38.22
N GLU A 824 17.60 -2.68 38.50
CA GLU A 824 18.54 -2.79 39.64
C GLU A 824 17.85 -2.73 41.01
N PHE A 825 16.67 -2.12 41.07
CA PHE A 825 15.82 -2.04 42.26
C PHE A 825 14.96 -3.31 42.47
N GLY A 826 15.20 -4.39 41.72
CA GLY A 826 14.56 -5.69 41.92
C GLY A 826 13.19 -5.87 41.25
N GLY A 827 12.67 -4.86 40.54
CA GLY A 827 11.38 -4.92 39.82
C GLY A 827 11.51 -5.17 38.32
N MET A 828 10.50 -5.84 37.72
CA MET A 828 10.35 -5.95 36.27
C MET A 828 9.70 -4.68 35.72
N ARG A 829 10.21 -4.14 34.61
CA ARG A 829 9.61 -3.00 33.89
C ARG A 829 9.51 -3.27 32.40
N GLU A 830 8.57 -2.59 31.74
CA GLU A 830 8.42 -2.67 30.30
C GLU A 830 9.58 -1.96 29.57
N VAL A 831 10.08 -2.55 28.49
CA VAL A 831 11.13 -1.93 27.68
C VAL A 831 10.66 -0.60 27.09
N SER A 832 9.40 -0.48 26.66
CA SER A 832 8.88 0.76 26.09
C SER A 832 8.78 1.91 27.13
N GLU A 833 8.62 1.60 28.42
CA GLU A 833 8.71 2.61 29.50
C GLU A 833 10.14 3.10 29.70
N LEU A 834 11.11 2.23 29.43
CA LEU A 834 12.51 2.52 29.64
C LEU A 834 13.15 3.15 28.42
N VAL A 835 12.68 2.89 27.19
CA VAL A 835 13.13 3.55 25.95
C VAL A 835 12.47 4.92 25.89
N ASP A 836 13.15 5.93 26.41
CA ASP A 836 12.69 7.32 26.35
C ASP A 836 13.19 7.98 25.06
N HIS A 837 12.29 8.65 24.34
CA HIS A 837 12.54 9.35 23.08
C HIS A 837 13.19 8.50 21.96
N VAL A 838 12.36 7.74 21.23
CA VAL A 838 12.77 7.06 19.99
C VAL A 838 13.23 8.12 18.98
N GLY A 839 14.52 8.12 18.71
CA GLY A 839 15.17 8.97 17.72
C GLY A 839 15.87 8.14 16.66
N TYR A 840 16.16 8.76 15.53
CA TYR A 840 16.82 8.11 14.41
C TYR A 840 18.15 8.81 14.08
N PRO A 841 19.17 8.05 13.62
CA PRO A 841 20.45 8.63 13.23
C PRO A 841 20.26 9.53 11.99
N ASN A 842 20.92 10.68 11.97
CA ASN A 842 20.95 11.58 10.82
C ASN A 842 22.39 11.79 10.38
N SER A 843 22.76 11.05 9.33
CA SER A 843 24.11 11.03 8.77
C SER A 843 24.42 12.21 7.85
N ARG A 844 23.44 13.08 7.55
CA ARG A 844 23.66 14.30 6.77
C ARG A 844 24.28 15.42 7.60
N ILE A 845 24.03 15.42 8.91
CA ILE A 845 24.54 16.46 9.81
C ILE A 845 25.91 16.09 10.39
N LEU A 846 26.09 14.81 10.71
CA LEU A 846 27.29 14.25 11.33
C LEU A 846 27.62 12.88 10.71
N GLU A 847 28.72 12.26 11.14
CA GLU A 847 29.18 10.98 10.61
C GLU A 847 28.13 9.86 10.74
N PRO A 848 28.08 8.90 9.78
CA PRO A 848 27.28 7.69 9.89
C PRO A 848 27.59 6.87 11.15
N LEU A 849 26.72 5.92 11.48
CA LEU A 849 26.98 5.04 12.62
C LEU A 849 28.27 4.21 12.39
N PRO A 850 29.00 3.83 13.47
CA PRO A 850 30.27 3.14 13.34
C PRO A 850 30.18 1.85 12.52
N LYS A 851 31.13 1.66 11.61
CA LYS A 851 31.41 0.38 10.94
C LYS A 851 32.54 -0.35 11.67
N GLY A 852 32.68 -1.65 11.43
CA GLY A 852 33.69 -2.42 12.13
C GLY A 852 33.65 -3.91 11.88
N THR A 853 34.27 -4.67 12.79
CA THR A 853 34.28 -6.14 12.77
C THR A 853 33.89 -6.69 14.14
N MET A 854 33.27 -7.87 14.16
CA MET A 854 32.89 -8.54 15.41
C MET A 854 33.48 -9.95 15.44
N ASP A 855 34.14 -10.30 16.55
CA ASP A 855 34.68 -11.65 16.75
C ASP A 855 33.61 -12.64 17.24
N ASP A 856 33.95 -13.94 17.30
CA ASP A 856 33.02 -15.01 17.70
C ASP A 856 32.61 -14.95 19.18
N ALA A 857 33.31 -14.16 19.99
CA ALA A 857 32.93 -13.89 21.37
C ALA A 857 31.94 -12.71 21.50
N GLY A 858 31.66 -12.01 20.39
CA GLY A 858 30.79 -10.84 20.35
C GLY A 858 31.51 -9.51 20.64
N SER A 859 32.84 -9.47 20.62
CA SER A 859 33.60 -8.23 20.79
C SER A 859 33.63 -7.44 19.48
N PHE A 860 33.21 -6.18 19.53
CA PHE A 860 33.10 -5.29 18.37
C PHE A 860 34.29 -4.31 18.30
N ARG A 861 34.98 -4.28 17.16
CA ARG A 861 36.09 -3.36 16.88
C ARG A 861 35.66 -2.28 15.90
N PHE A 862 35.86 -1.02 16.27
CA PHE A 862 35.52 0.15 15.46
C PHE A 862 36.41 1.35 15.82
N ALA A 863 36.45 2.34 14.94
CA ALA A 863 37.12 3.61 15.18
C ALA A 863 36.11 4.76 15.23
N THR A 864 36.31 5.72 16.13
CA THR A 864 35.49 6.94 16.23
C THR A 864 36.25 8.07 16.95
N HIS A 865 35.72 9.29 16.86
CA HIS A 865 36.20 10.48 17.56
C HIS A 865 36.02 10.32 19.08
N ALA A 866 37.09 10.42 19.87
CA ALA A 866 37.01 10.18 21.31
C ALA A 866 38.04 10.94 22.16
N ILE A 867 37.64 11.29 23.38
CA ILE A 867 38.51 11.88 24.41
C ILE A 867 38.49 11.05 25.70
N LYS A 868 39.58 11.14 26.46
CA LYS A 868 39.68 10.51 27.78
C LYS A 868 38.94 11.36 28.81
N ILE A 869 38.16 10.71 29.66
CA ILE A 869 37.34 11.35 30.70
C ILE A 869 37.61 10.73 32.07
N VAL A 870 37.38 11.51 33.12
CA VAL A 870 37.51 11.09 34.53
C VAL A 870 36.26 11.49 35.31
N ALA A 871 36.00 10.84 36.45
CA ALA A 871 34.87 11.19 37.30
C ALA A 871 34.99 12.63 37.81
N ALA A 872 33.92 13.41 37.71
CA ALA A 872 33.94 14.82 38.08
C ALA A 872 33.91 15.01 39.61
N GLU A 873 34.72 15.94 40.11
CA GLU A 873 34.70 16.38 41.50
C GLU A 873 33.72 17.55 41.69
N ALA A 874 33.22 17.74 42.92
CA ALA A 874 32.27 18.82 43.22
C ALA A 874 32.89 20.21 42.99
N GLY A 875 32.37 20.96 42.01
CA GLY A 875 32.77 22.36 41.73
C GLY A 875 33.60 22.59 40.45
N GLN A 876 33.84 21.56 39.62
CA GLN A 876 34.46 21.72 38.30
C GLN A 876 33.55 22.45 37.30
N SER A 877 34.14 23.23 36.38
CA SER A 877 33.42 24.14 35.47
C SER A 877 32.81 23.45 34.24
N THR A 878 33.38 22.35 33.78
CA THR A 878 32.89 21.55 32.64
C THR A 878 32.60 20.12 33.07
N VAL A 879 31.31 19.81 33.22
CA VAL A 879 30.81 18.51 33.70
C VAL A 879 29.83 17.95 32.69
N PHE A 880 30.10 16.74 32.21
CA PHE A 880 29.19 15.92 31.41
C PHE A 880 28.36 15.04 32.36
N GLU A 881 27.04 15.10 32.28
CA GLU A 881 26.16 14.20 33.01
C GLU A 881 25.66 13.10 32.07
N ALA A 882 25.93 11.84 32.42
CA ALA A 882 25.49 10.69 31.67
C ALA A 882 24.07 10.27 32.02
N VAL A 883 23.47 9.41 31.19
CA VAL A 883 22.09 8.92 31.34
C VAL A 883 21.86 8.19 32.68
N ASP A 884 22.90 7.58 33.25
CA ASP A 884 22.88 6.94 34.57
C ASP A 884 23.16 7.92 35.73
N ARG A 885 23.11 9.24 35.46
CA ARG A 885 23.43 10.36 36.36
C ARG A 885 24.88 10.39 36.85
N SER A 886 25.78 9.60 36.25
CA SER A 886 27.21 9.70 36.53
C SER A 886 27.80 10.97 35.92
N ARG A 887 28.68 11.64 36.66
CA ARG A 887 29.29 12.92 36.24
C ARG A 887 30.74 12.74 35.84
N TRP A 888 31.10 13.28 34.69
CA TRP A 888 32.41 13.15 34.07
C TRP A 888 32.98 14.50 33.67
N THR A 889 34.30 14.61 33.63
CA THR A 889 35.01 15.78 33.07
C THR A 889 36.15 15.31 32.18
N GLN A 890 36.67 16.21 31.35
CA GLN A 890 37.79 15.91 30.46
C GLN A 890 39.09 15.73 31.28
N ASP A 891 39.87 14.71 30.94
CA ASP A 891 41.19 14.49 31.57
C ASP A 891 42.22 15.48 31.00
N GLU A 892 42.50 16.57 31.73
CA GLU A 892 43.51 17.58 31.36
C GLU A 892 44.95 17.15 31.74
N ASN A 893 45.12 16.14 32.61
CA ASN A 893 46.41 15.71 33.14
C ASN A 893 46.94 14.47 32.41
N SER A 894 47.57 14.69 31.25
CA SER A 894 48.25 13.62 30.47
C SER A 894 49.49 13.00 31.13
N CYS A 895 49.93 13.50 32.30
CA CYS A 895 51.16 13.09 32.97
C CYS A 895 50.95 12.74 34.46
N SER A 896 50.44 11.55 34.76
CA SER A 896 50.78 10.85 36.01
C SER A 896 50.67 9.33 35.84
N ALA A 897 51.61 8.62 36.46
CA ALA A 897 52.00 7.25 36.12
C ALA A 897 51.01 6.16 36.54
N GLU A 898 50.96 5.11 35.70
CA GLU A 898 50.75 3.70 35.99
C GLU A 898 49.74 3.34 37.11
N SER A 899 48.50 2.99 36.72
CA SER A 899 47.71 1.82 37.21
C SER A 899 46.18 2.00 37.26
N SER A 900 45.58 3.07 36.72
CA SER A 900 44.12 3.16 36.58
C SER A 900 43.63 2.81 35.18
N LEU A 901 42.55 2.03 35.12
CA LEU A 901 41.81 1.72 33.90
C LEU A 901 41.28 3.01 33.26
N SER A 902 41.37 3.13 31.93
CA SER A 902 40.98 4.36 31.21
C SER A 902 39.49 4.39 30.88
N VAL A 903 38.87 5.59 30.92
CA VAL A 903 37.49 5.82 30.48
C VAL A 903 37.47 6.84 29.35
N TYR A 904 36.65 6.61 28.33
CA TYR A 904 36.54 7.46 27.15
C TYR A 904 35.10 7.89 26.88
N ALA A 905 34.94 9.14 26.43
CA ALA A 905 33.76 9.59 25.69
C ALA A 905 34.02 9.41 24.20
N ALA A 906 33.20 8.60 23.53
CA ALA A 906 33.37 8.24 22.12
C ALA A 906 32.12 8.58 21.31
N LEU A 907 32.29 9.20 20.13
CA LEU A 907 31.17 9.61 19.28
C LEU A 907 30.38 8.42 18.74
N LEU A 908 29.06 8.46 18.92
CA LEU A 908 28.13 7.53 18.29
C LEU A 908 27.50 8.11 17.03
N GLY A 909 27.01 9.35 17.09
CA GLY A 909 26.39 10.01 15.92
C GLY A 909 25.45 11.15 16.31
N PHE A 910 24.79 11.72 15.31
CA PHE A 910 23.72 12.71 15.48
C PHE A 910 22.36 12.06 15.33
N PHE A 911 21.42 12.38 16.22
CA PHE A 911 20.10 11.78 16.26
C PHE A 911 19.01 12.85 16.32
N ASP A 912 18.00 12.68 15.48
CA ASP A 912 16.81 13.52 15.48
C ASP A 912 15.66 12.83 16.23
N LYS A 913 14.78 13.66 16.80
CA LYS A 913 13.53 13.20 17.40
C LYS A 913 12.49 13.02 16.30
N TYR A 914 11.65 12.01 16.44
CA TYR A 914 10.52 11.81 15.55
C TYR A 914 9.25 12.42 16.13
N TYR A 915 8.51 13.13 15.29
CA TYR A 915 7.13 13.50 15.54
C TYR A 915 6.31 13.18 14.27
N PRO A 916 5.12 12.57 14.37
CA PRO A 916 4.30 12.29 13.19
C PRO A 916 4.08 13.54 12.34
N GLY A 917 4.48 13.47 11.07
CA GLY A 917 4.37 14.57 10.13
C GLY A 917 5.30 15.76 10.39
N VAL A 918 6.12 15.82 11.45
CA VAL A 918 7.04 16.95 11.70
C VAL A 918 8.41 16.40 12.08
N THR A 919 9.48 16.91 11.45
CA THR A 919 10.83 16.72 11.99
C THR A 919 11.16 17.93 12.85
N PRO A 920 11.12 17.85 14.19
CA PRO A 920 11.42 19.00 15.03
C PRO A 920 12.89 19.37 14.87
N ALA A 921 13.16 20.62 14.50
CA ALA A 921 14.52 21.11 14.34
C ALA A 921 15.21 21.35 15.70
N TYR A 922 16.49 20.97 15.78
CA TYR A 922 17.54 21.29 16.76
C TYR A 922 17.13 21.34 18.25
N GLY A 923 17.35 20.22 18.93
CA GLY A 923 17.32 20.10 20.39
C GLY A 923 18.69 20.38 21.04
N LYS A 924 18.74 20.28 22.37
CA LYS A 924 20.00 20.37 23.14
C LYS A 924 20.69 19.00 23.32
N ASP A 925 20.16 17.96 22.68
CA ASP A 925 20.46 16.55 22.96
C ASP A 925 20.64 15.69 21.69
N ASN A 926 21.04 16.30 20.57
CA ASN A 926 21.15 15.61 19.28
C ASN A 926 22.43 14.79 19.12
N ILE A 927 23.56 15.21 19.70
CA ILE A 927 24.82 14.47 19.57
C ILE A 927 24.87 13.41 20.65
N ARG A 928 24.97 12.14 20.27
CA ARG A 928 25.04 11.00 21.20
C ARG A 928 26.48 10.49 21.32
N LEU A 929 26.89 10.22 22.56
CA LEU A 929 28.24 9.76 22.90
C LEU A 929 28.15 8.51 23.79
N MET A 930 29.09 7.59 23.60
CA MET A 930 29.29 6.37 24.38
C MET A 930 30.33 6.59 25.46
N VAL A 931 30.05 6.10 26.68
CA VAL A 931 31.03 6.02 27.76
C VAL A 931 31.65 4.63 27.76
N LEU A 932 32.91 4.53 27.37
CA LEU A 932 33.66 3.28 27.26
C LEU A 932 34.66 3.15 28.41
N GLU A 933 34.50 2.13 29.25
CA GLU A 933 35.37 1.85 30.38
C GLU A 933 36.28 0.66 30.06
N GLU A 934 37.59 0.87 30.14
CA GLU A 934 38.58 -0.20 30.00
C GLU A 934 38.50 -1.12 31.23
N TYR A 935 38.54 -2.43 31.03
CA TYR A 935 38.60 -3.39 32.15
C TYR A 935 39.76 -4.39 32.01
N ARG A 936 40.27 -4.53 30.79
CA ARG A 936 41.50 -5.23 30.45
C ARG A 936 42.21 -4.40 29.39
N THR A 937 43.53 -4.36 29.41
CA THR A 937 44.33 -3.59 28.45
C THR A 937 43.81 -3.76 27.01
N GLY A 938 43.32 -2.67 26.42
CA GLY A 938 42.79 -2.62 25.06
C GLY A 938 41.39 -3.22 24.85
N ILE A 939 40.69 -3.63 25.91
CA ILE A 939 39.31 -4.15 25.86
C ILE A 939 38.41 -3.32 26.78
N PHE A 940 37.30 -2.85 26.20
CA PHE A 940 36.38 -1.91 26.82
C PHE A 940 35.00 -2.52 27.01
N HIS A 941 34.28 -2.03 28.01
CA HIS A 941 32.84 -2.18 28.15
C HIS A 941 32.15 -0.84 27.92
N LEU A 942 31.04 -0.87 27.18
CA LEU A 942 30.10 0.23 27.16
C LEU A 942 29.41 0.29 28.52
N ARG A 943 29.56 1.42 29.22
CA ARG A 943 28.99 1.66 30.55
C ARG A 943 27.63 2.33 30.47
N THR A 944 27.58 3.45 29.75
CA THR A 944 26.42 4.35 29.67
C THR A 944 26.58 5.26 28.44
N TYR A 945 25.65 6.19 28.25
CA TYR A 945 25.69 7.19 27.20
C TYR A 945 25.52 8.60 27.78
N PHE A 946 25.86 9.63 27.02
CA PHE A 946 25.46 11.00 27.30
C PHE A 946 25.15 11.77 26.01
N CYS A 947 24.45 12.89 26.14
CA CYS A 947 24.05 13.75 25.02
C CYS A 947 24.75 15.10 25.08
N MET A 948 25.01 15.67 23.90
CA MET A 948 25.49 17.04 23.72
C MET A 948 24.61 17.79 22.72
N GLY A 949 24.68 19.12 22.76
CA GLY A 949 23.91 19.98 21.87
C GLY A 949 24.53 20.10 20.50
N VAL A 950 23.75 20.54 19.51
CA VAL A 950 24.27 20.82 18.15
C VAL A 950 25.43 21.84 18.16
N GLY A 951 25.46 22.75 19.14
CA GLY A 951 26.54 23.74 19.29
C GLY A 951 27.91 23.12 19.62
N ASP A 952 27.95 21.88 20.11
CA ASP A 952 29.20 21.19 20.45
C ASP A 952 29.76 20.36 19.28
N ARG A 953 29.12 20.42 18.11
CA ARG A 953 29.47 19.64 16.92
C ARG A 953 30.94 19.76 16.54
N ASP A 954 31.43 20.99 16.39
CA ASP A 954 32.81 21.23 15.93
C ASP A 954 33.83 20.79 16.99
N THR A 955 33.48 20.90 18.27
CA THR A 955 34.30 20.41 19.38
C THR A 955 34.46 18.89 19.31
N VAL A 956 33.37 18.14 19.12
CA VAL A 956 33.38 16.67 19.07
C VAL A 956 34.11 16.16 17.82
N LEU A 957 33.91 16.81 16.67
CA LEU A 957 34.64 16.47 15.43
C LEU A 957 36.13 16.82 15.51
N GLY A 958 36.53 17.74 16.39
CA GLY A 958 37.94 18.05 16.65
C GLY A 958 38.67 17.01 17.52
N TRP A 959 37.97 16.03 18.07
CA TRP A 959 38.59 14.99 18.90
C TRP A 959 39.45 14.02 18.08
N PRO A 960 40.50 13.41 18.63
CA PRO A 960 41.28 12.44 17.89
C PRO A 960 40.45 11.17 17.61
N ALA A 961 40.55 10.63 16.40
CA ALA A 961 40.02 9.32 16.07
C ALA A 961 40.82 8.22 16.80
N ARG A 962 40.11 7.31 17.47
CA ARG A 962 40.68 6.18 18.22
C ARG A 962 39.96 4.89 17.88
N GLU A 963 40.69 3.80 17.88
CA GLU A 963 40.15 2.46 17.73
C GLU A 963 39.80 1.85 19.10
N PHE A 964 38.64 1.21 19.18
CA PHE A 964 38.15 0.54 20.38
C PHE A 964 37.77 -0.90 20.06
N CYS A 965 38.04 -1.80 21.02
CA CYS A 965 37.52 -3.16 21.03
C CYS A 965 36.56 -3.29 22.23
N VAL A 966 35.25 -3.27 21.97
CA VAL A 966 34.21 -3.27 23.00
C VAL A 966 33.57 -4.65 23.11
N GLY A 967 33.70 -5.30 24.27
CA GLY A 967 33.14 -6.64 24.52
C GLY A 967 33.90 -7.47 25.54
N GLY A 968 33.65 -8.78 25.52
CA GLY A 968 34.27 -9.79 26.39
C GLY A 968 33.37 -10.29 27.53
N ARG A 969 33.67 -11.51 28.03
CA ARG A 969 32.87 -12.18 29.07
C ARG A 969 33.21 -11.61 30.43
N ASP A 970 32.20 -11.05 31.10
CA ASP A 970 32.21 -10.76 32.53
C ASP A 970 32.31 -12.09 33.32
N THR A 971 33.53 -12.57 33.56
CA THR A 971 33.75 -13.69 34.48
C THR A 971 33.54 -13.16 35.89
N LEU A 972 32.42 -13.54 36.52
CA LEU A 972 32.12 -13.27 37.93
C LEU A 972 33.39 -13.44 38.78
N GLY A 973 34.02 -12.33 39.18
CA GLY A 973 35.22 -12.34 40.02
C GLY A 973 36.30 -11.30 39.71
N SER A 974 36.27 -10.57 38.59
CA SER A 974 37.34 -9.62 38.22
C SER A 974 36.98 -8.13 38.30
N LEU A 975 35.99 -7.73 39.09
CA LEU A 975 35.76 -6.31 39.35
C LEU A 975 36.92 -5.77 40.22
N SER A 976 37.85 -5.06 39.59
CA SER A 976 38.56 -3.96 40.25
C SER A 976 37.53 -3.04 40.93
N PRO A 977 37.86 -2.43 42.09
CA PRO A 977 36.92 -1.58 42.82
C PRO A 977 36.34 -0.56 41.86
N GLN A 978 35.01 -0.58 41.72
CA GLN A 978 34.26 0.35 40.86
C GLN A 978 34.86 1.74 41.05
N LEU A 979 35.31 2.40 39.97
CA LEU A 979 35.54 3.83 40.01
C LEU A 979 34.22 4.45 40.45
N ILE A 980 34.16 4.87 41.73
CA ILE A 980 32.98 5.43 42.37
C ILE A 980 32.78 6.81 41.75
N ALA A 981 32.13 6.86 40.60
CA ALA A 981 31.55 8.10 40.11
C ALA A 981 30.58 8.58 41.20
N VAL A 982 30.64 9.87 41.53
CA VAL A 982 29.77 10.47 42.55
C VAL A 982 28.32 10.36 42.04
N HIS A 983 27.57 9.41 42.61
CA HIS A 983 26.14 9.26 42.34
C HIS A 983 25.36 10.22 43.24
N VAL A 984 24.54 11.08 42.64
CA VAL A 984 23.52 11.82 43.40
C VAL A 984 22.42 10.82 43.79
N PRO A 985 22.08 10.66 45.08
CA PRO A 985 21.02 9.73 45.50
C PRO A 985 19.66 10.15 44.91
N PHE A 986 18.85 9.17 44.53
CA PHE A 986 17.46 9.38 44.12
C PHE A 986 16.66 10.01 45.28
N SER A 987 15.85 11.03 45.01
CA SER A 987 14.87 11.52 45.98
C SER A 987 13.66 10.58 46.05
N ASP A 988 12.93 10.56 47.18
CA ASP A 988 11.69 9.77 47.31
C ASP A 988 10.60 10.21 46.30
N GLU A 989 10.64 11.47 45.84
CA GLU A 989 9.79 11.98 44.74
C GLU A 989 10.21 11.44 43.36
N ASP A 990 11.50 11.30 43.09
CA ASP A 990 12.02 10.68 41.84
C ASP A 990 11.63 9.20 41.71
N ILE A 991 11.51 8.51 42.85
CA ILE A 991 11.10 7.09 42.93
C ILE A 991 9.57 6.95 42.81
N ALA A 992 8.81 7.90 43.37
CA ALA A 992 7.36 7.92 43.35
C ALA A 992 6.78 8.26 41.96
N ILE A 993 7.37 9.23 41.26
CA ILE A 993 6.84 9.76 39.99
C ILE A 993 7.22 8.90 38.78
N GLY A 994 8.33 8.15 38.80
CA GLY A 994 8.67 7.18 37.75
C GLY A 994 8.81 7.74 36.31
N THR A 995 8.65 9.05 36.12
CA THR A 995 8.71 9.76 34.84
C THR A 995 9.32 11.14 35.05
N SER A 996 10.63 11.22 35.17
CA SER A 996 11.36 12.44 34.83
C SER A 996 12.66 12.04 34.16
N SER A 997 12.62 12.06 32.83
CA SER A 997 13.83 12.11 32.01
C SER A 997 14.71 13.26 32.54
N PRO A 998 16.03 13.08 32.71
CA PRO A 998 16.94 14.17 33.03
C PRO A 998 17.09 15.17 31.86
N ILE A 999 16.44 14.92 30.71
CA ILE A 999 16.52 15.74 29.50
C ILE A 999 15.34 16.74 29.46
N PRO A 1000 15.59 18.07 29.46
CA PRO A 1000 14.52 19.06 29.34
C PRO A 1000 13.78 18.91 28.01
N ARG A 1001 12.45 18.85 28.06
CA ARG A 1001 11.60 18.89 26.85
C ARG A 1001 11.84 20.23 26.13
N SER A 1002 12.19 20.18 24.84
CA SER A 1002 12.40 21.39 24.02
C SER A 1002 11.06 22.05 23.68
N GLY A 1003 11.07 23.37 23.42
CA GLY A 1003 9.86 24.18 23.31
C GLY A 1003 8.89 23.76 22.20
N LEU A 1004 9.35 23.49 20.97
CA LEU A 1004 8.46 23.15 19.85
C LEU A 1004 7.81 21.77 20.00
N THR A 1005 8.57 20.75 20.41
CA THR A 1005 8.04 19.40 20.62
C THR A 1005 7.03 19.38 21.76
N ALA A 1006 7.31 20.09 22.86
CA ALA A 1006 6.38 20.21 23.98
C ALA A 1006 5.08 20.93 23.59
N MET A 1007 5.17 21.97 22.74
CA MET A 1007 3.98 22.66 22.21
C MET A 1007 3.13 21.75 21.32
N LEU A 1008 3.74 21.02 20.38
CA LEU A 1008 3.04 20.10 19.47
C LEU A 1008 2.38 18.94 20.24
N GLU A 1009 3.08 18.38 21.23
CA GLU A 1009 2.53 17.34 22.11
C GLU A 1009 1.31 17.85 22.89
N GLU A 1010 1.36 19.08 23.41
CA GLU A 1010 0.25 19.67 24.17
C GLU A 1010 -0.97 19.97 23.29
N GLU A 1011 -0.77 20.53 22.10
CA GLU A 1011 -1.84 20.74 21.11
C GLU A 1011 -2.50 19.41 20.73
N THR A 1012 -1.67 18.40 20.45
CA THR A 1012 -2.15 17.05 20.09
C THR A 1012 -2.86 16.37 21.25
N ARG A 1013 -2.43 16.61 22.50
CA ARG A 1013 -3.12 16.12 23.70
C ARG A 1013 -4.52 16.69 23.80
N LEU A 1014 -4.67 18.01 23.62
CA LEU A 1014 -5.98 18.67 23.64
C LEU A 1014 -6.90 18.13 22.55
N ASP A 1015 -6.37 17.90 21.34
CA ASP A 1015 -7.16 17.32 20.25
C ASP A 1015 -7.57 15.86 20.52
N ALA A 1016 -6.68 15.07 21.10
CA ALA A 1016 -6.93 13.68 21.46
C ALA A 1016 -7.97 13.53 22.58
N GLU A 1017 -8.10 14.51 23.47
CA GLU A 1017 -9.14 14.56 24.51
C GLU A 1017 -10.55 14.76 23.93
N GLY A 1018 -10.66 15.39 22.75
CA GLY A 1018 -11.93 15.57 22.04
C GLY A 1018 -12.39 14.35 21.22
N ALA A 1019 -11.60 13.28 21.15
CA ALA A 1019 -11.91 12.10 20.35
C ALA A 1019 -12.92 11.17 21.06
N LEU A 1020 -13.85 10.59 20.27
CA LEU A 1020 -14.91 9.72 20.78
C LEU A 1020 -14.61 8.23 20.53
N PRO A 1021 -15.06 7.33 21.42
CA PRO A 1021 -14.98 5.89 21.18
C PRO A 1021 -15.77 5.49 19.94
N GLN A 1022 -15.17 4.66 19.07
CA GLN A 1022 -15.77 4.23 17.80
C GLN A 1022 -17.19 3.67 17.98
N ARG A 1023 -17.41 2.80 18.99
CA ARG A 1023 -18.72 2.19 19.28
C ARG A 1023 -19.83 3.22 19.53
N GLY A 1024 -19.50 4.36 20.14
CA GLY A 1024 -20.47 5.43 20.39
C GLY A 1024 -20.93 6.10 19.10
N LEU A 1025 -19.99 6.37 18.20
CA LEU A 1025 -20.27 6.95 16.88
C LEU A 1025 -21.06 5.98 15.99
N GLU A 1026 -20.72 4.69 16.00
CA GLU A 1026 -21.44 3.65 15.26
C GLU A 1026 -22.89 3.50 15.74
N ARG A 1027 -23.12 3.61 17.05
CA ARG A 1027 -24.47 3.62 17.62
C ARG A 1027 -25.25 4.85 17.18
N LEU A 1028 -24.65 6.05 17.28
CA LEU A 1028 -25.29 7.29 16.82
C LEU A 1028 -25.69 7.20 15.34
N ARG A 1029 -24.81 6.67 14.49
CA ARG A 1029 -25.11 6.42 13.08
C ARG A 1029 -26.32 5.50 12.91
N ARG A 1030 -26.39 4.39 13.66
CA ARG A 1030 -27.52 3.47 13.62
C ARG A 1030 -28.83 4.11 14.07
N ASP A 1031 -28.80 4.91 15.12
CA ASP A 1031 -29.98 5.61 15.65
C ASP A 1031 -30.49 6.68 14.64
N VAL A 1032 -29.58 7.39 13.96
CA VAL A 1032 -29.91 8.31 12.85
C VAL A 1032 -30.51 7.56 11.65
N LEU A 1033 -29.89 6.44 11.25
CA LEU A 1033 -30.40 5.56 10.18
C LEU A 1033 -31.81 5.04 10.48
N GLN A 1034 -32.10 4.67 11.73
CA GLN A 1034 -33.40 4.15 12.14
C GLN A 1034 -34.47 5.24 12.23
N SER A 1035 -34.10 6.45 12.63
CA SER A 1035 -35.04 7.58 12.74
C SER A 1035 -35.41 8.20 11.38
N HIS A 1036 -34.57 8.06 10.35
CA HIS A 1036 -34.77 8.65 9.02
C HIS A 1036 -35.08 7.61 7.93
N GLY A 1037 -35.22 6.33 8.30
CA GLY A 1037 -35.36 5.20 7.38
C GLY A 1037 -36.72 5.07 6.69
N ASP A 1038 -37.79 5.68 7.22
CA ASP A 1038 -39.16 5.50 6.72
C ASP A 1038 -39.89 6.81 6.32
N GLU A 1039 -39.21 7.97 6.33
CA GLU A 1039 -39.87 9.26 6.11
C GLU A 1039 -39.19 10.14 5.05
N PHE A 1040 -39.69 10.06 3.80
CA PHE A 1040 -39.61 11.18 2.87
C PHE A 1040 -40.61 12.27 3.32
N PHE A 1041 -40.22 13.12 4.27
CA PHE A 1041 -40.92 14.38 4.50
C PHE A 1041 -40.12 15.55 3.92
N VAL A 1042 -40.72 16.20 2.92
CA VAL A 1042 -40.37 17.57 2.54
C VAL A 1042 -40.80 18.44 3.72
N TRP A 1043 -39.85 18.85 4.56
CA TRP A 1043 -40.11 19.79 5.64
C TRP A 1043 -40.18 21.21 5.08
N THR A 1044 -41.38 21.77 4.97
CA THR A 1044 -41.61 23.18 4.68
C THR A 1044 -41.90 23.95 5.97
N GLY A 1045 -40.87 24.54 6.59
CA GLY A 1045 -40.99 25.65 7.56
C GLY A 1045 -41.13 25.30 9.05
N PRO A 1046 -40.81 26.24 9.97
CA PRO A 1046 -40.59 25.99 11.40
C PRO A 1046 -41.91 26.03 12.21
N PRO A 1047 -41.94 25.39 13.41
CA PRO A 1047 -41.81 26.22 14.62
C PRO A 1047 -41.11 25.57 15.84
N SER A 1048 -40.53 26.48 16.64
CA SER A 1048 -40.16 26.44 18.07
C SER A 1048 -39.12 25.44 18.59
N LEU A 1049 -38.07 26.05 19.15
CA LEU A 1049 -37.18 25.52 20.19
C LEU A 1049 -37.96 24.90 21.35
N ASP A 1050 -37.59 23.67 21.71
CA ASP A 1050 -37.18 23.27 23.07
C ASP A 1050 -36.26 22.03 23.00
#